data_AF-A0A4Z0Z2X3-F1
#
_entry.id   AF-A0A4Z0Z2X3-F1
#
_cell.length_a   1.000
_cell.length_b   1.000
_cell.length_c   1.000
_cell.angle_alpha   90.00
_cell.angle_beta   90.00
_cell.angle_gamma   90.00
#
_symmetry.space_group_name_H-M   'P 1'
#
loop_
_entity.id
_entity.type
_entity.pdbx_description
1 polymer ?
#
loop_
_entity_poly.entity_id
_entity_poly.type
_entity_poly.pdbx_seq_one_letter_code
_entity_poly.pdbx_strand_id
1 'polypeptide(L)'
;MDSIKVHNSLRPGPPILLTPIEKGKISWYACGPTVYDHSHLGHARNYVSTDIIRRILLHHFGFDVKFVMNFTDIDDKIILRARRQRLLEIEKKKDYTKAELTELGMAAFKAYAKSNLPKLLEGDDAPLDLNNYIPRRDAAYGQVLAGETLTGEGKPGDDEAKLKMHISNMTSAVIAIGGNQLFLGAEEILLPYFDSLYKESLDTSDQTIFTSLTQFMENEFTKDMDALNVLRPDVVTRVTEYVPQIASFVEKVVEKGFAYEAEGSVYFDIAAFEKAGNTYARLRPESRNDKALQEEGEGSLGKSLGGKRGAGDFALWKKSKPGEPYWPSKWGNGRPGWHIECSVMASDVLGSRMDLHSGGIDLAFPHHDNELAQSEAHFCEHGHEHTWVNYFLHMGHLSISGSKMSKSLKNFQTIKDALASTYTARSMRIVFLHGRWNDGVEITPSMRTQADTWETTVNNFFTNVKSLLVEASETTTAIKKGVEGLSITENKSTEGLLADLEQAKEGVNAALSNSFDTPQVMRTIADIIRKANINIGAPNGNLELSAVESTAKWVTKIVGILGLDANANPPYEGLGWASTAVSADVNPTTAVEPYKAVYNSVLSDAKSIGLPASETLTSLLSQSPAPEFDLLVETGIRDPEQLGLPYLRATSKLRDELRRIVPSAAPELKASILDLSDRIRDFDLTNIGVYLDDRPDGQPSLIKFIPAVELIAARDEKAAKDAEKARAKEEARLAREKVEAEKWEKAKIAPQEIFKGDERYSEWDYEGMPTKLKDGSEVPKAQLKKLKKEWDRQKKVHGEYITKFGGL
;
A
#
# COMPACT_ATOMS: atom_id res chain seq x y z
N MET A 1 9.49 7.52 -33.79
CA MET A 1 9.67 6.82 -32.51
C MET A 1 10.79 7.54 -31.80
N ASP A 2 10.47 8.21 -30.70
CA ASP A 2 11.50 8.82 -29.87
C ASP A 2 12.44 7.73 -29.35
N SER A 3 13.73 8.04 -29.27
CA SER A 3 14.74 7.10 -28.82
C SER A 3 14.61 6.88 -27.31
N ILE A 4 14.08 5.72 -26.90
CA ILE A 4 13.96 5.36 -25.48
C ILE A 4 15.31 4.88 -24.98
N LYS A 5 15.74 5.36 -23.81
CA LYS A 5 16.88 4.83 -23.09
C LYS A 5 16.42 4.13 -21.83
N VAL A 6 17.02 3.01 -21.48
CA VAL A 6 16.68 2.22 -20.29
C VAL A 6 17.93 1.92 -19.48
N HIS A 7 17.80 1.95 -18.15
CA HIS A 7 18.81 1.35 -17.29
C HIS A 7 18.91 -0.15 -17.60
N ASN A 8 20.12 -0.67 -17.74
CA ASN A 8 20.37 -2.07 -18.05
C ASN A 8 21.40 -2.61 -17.06
N SER A 9 21.02 -3.59 -16.24
CA SER A 9 21.93 -4.16 -15.25
C SER A 9 23.13 -4.88 -15.85
N LEU A 10 23.09 -5.29 -17.13
CA LEU A 10 24.27 -5.80 -17.85
C LEU A 10 25.30 -4.72 -18.18
N ARG A 11 24.90 -3.44 -18.17
CA ARG A 11 25.76 -2.28 -18.44
C ARG A 11 25.50 -1.20 -17.40
N PRO A 12 26.02 -1.37 -16.16
CA PRO A 12 25.84 -0.40 -15.09
C PRO A 12 26.28 1.00 -15.53
N GLY A 13 25.48 2.02 -15.19
CA GLY A 13 25.74 3.41 -15.56
C GLY A 13 24.50 4.12 -16.10
N PRO A 14 24.69 5.19 -16.90
CA PRO A 14 23.60 5.93 -17.51
C PRO A 14 22.71 5.04 -18.41
N PRO A 15 21.40 5.34 -18.51
CA PRO A 15 20.50 4.63 -19.42
C PRO A 15 21.01 4.56 -20.87
N ILE A 16 20.88 3.38 -21.48
CA ILE A 16 21.32 3.10 -22.85
C ILE A 16 20.14 2.96 -23.80
N LEU A 17 20.34 3.18 -25.10
CA LEU A 17 19.27 3.06 -26.11
C LEU A 17 18.64 1.66 -26.10
N LEU A 18 17.31 1.61 -25.93
CA LEU A 18 16.49 0.42 -26.12
C LEU A 18 16.27 0.21 -27.63
N THR A 19 16.87 -0.84 -28.17
CA THR A 19 16.73 -1.24 -29.57
C THR A 19 16.09 -2.63 -29.60
N PRO A 20 14.80 -2.73 -29.92
CA PRO A 20 14.12 -4.01 -30.00
C PRO A 20 14.70 -4.91 -31.09
N ILE A 21 14.64 -6.23 -30.89
CA ILE A 21 15.00 -7.26 -31.87
C ILE A 21 14.13 -7.10 -33.12
N GLU A 22 12.82 -6.96 -32.93
CA GLU A 22 11.86 -6.68 -34.00
C GLU A 22 11.27 -5.28 -33.81
N LYS A 23 11.33 -4.44 -34.86
CA LYS A 23 10.86 -3.05 -34.78
C LYS A 23 9.39 -2.98 -34.33
N GLY A 24 9.14 -2.28 -33.24
CA GLY A 24 7.80 -2.06 -32.69
C GLY A 24 7.28 -3.19 -31.81
N LYS A 25 8.03 -4.27 -31.61
CA LYS A 25 7.67 -5.37 -30.71
C LYS A 25 8.70 -5.55 -29.60
N ILE A 26 8.26 -5.99 -28.43
CA ILE A 26 9.12 -6.28 -27.28
C ILE A 26 8.79 -7.68 -26.76
N SER A 27 9.79 -8.56 -26.75
CA SER A 27 9.75 -9.85 -26.05
C SER A 27 10.25 -9.68 -24.62
N TRP A 28 9.42 -9.99 -23.63
CA TRP A 28 9.74 -9.74 -22.23
C TRP A 28 9.39 -10.93 -21.35
N TYR A 29 10.40 -11.49 -20.67
CA TYR A 29 10.20 -12.47 -19.59
C TYR A 29 10.44 -11.85 -18.19
N ALA A 30 9.54 -12.07 -17.25
CA ALA A 30 9.69 -11.66 -15.86
C ALA A 30 9.67 -12.89 -14.93
N CYS A 31 10.66 -12.99 -14.04
CA CYS A 31 10.63 -14.03 -13.00
C CYS A 31 9.43 -13.81 -12.07
N GLY A 32 8.58 -14.82 -11.97
CA GLY A 32 7.44 -14.82 -11.08
C GLY A 32 7.75 -15.43 -9.71
N PRO A 33 6.72 -15.62 -8.86
CA PRO A 33 6.93 -15.96 -7.47
C PRO A 33 7.13 -17.47 -7.26
N THR A 34 7.83 -17.82 -6.18
CA THR A 34 7.74 -19.17 -5.59
C THR A 34 6.44 -19.29 -4.81
N VAL A 35 5.53 -20.16 -5.26
CA VAL A 35 4.15 -20.27 -4.75
C VAL A 35 4.04 -21.17 -3.51
N TYR A 36 4.75 -20.80 -2.44
CA TYR A 36 4.73 -21.51 -1.16
C TYR A 36 4.03 -20.74 -0.03
N ASP A 37 3.82 -19.43 -0.20
CA ASP A 37 3.22 -18.55 0.81
C ASP A 37 2.70 -17.26 0.18
N HIS A 38 1.83 -16.55 0.90
CA HIS A 38 1.22 -15.30 0.47
C HIS A 38 2.23 -14.24 0.03
N SER A 39 1.78 -13.38 -0.90
CA SER A 39 2.54 -12.24 -1.41
C SER A 39 2.66 -11.16 -0.34
N HIS A 40 3.72 -10.36 -0.43
CA HIS A 40 3.98 -9.25 0.49
C HIS A 40 4.34 -7.98 -0.27
N LEU A 41 4.44 -6.85 0.44
CA LEU A 41 4.70 -5.55 -0.18
C LEU A 41 5.98 -5.50 -1.04
N GLY A 42 7.03 -6.27 -0.72
CA GLY A 42 8.18 -6.44 -1.63
C GLY A 42 7.81 -7.02 -3.00
N HIS A 43 6.91 -8.01 -3.06
CA HIS A 43 6.35 -8.51 -4.32
C HIS A 43 5.51 -7.44 -5.01
N ALA A 44 4.67 -6.70 -4.26
CA ALA A 44 3.91 -5.57 -4.82
C ALA A 44 4.83 -4.57 -5.50
N ARG A 45 5.94 -4.17 -4.85
CA ARG A 45 6.93 -3.25 -5.44
C ARG A 45 7.47 -3.77 -6.77
N ASN A 46 7.85 -5.05 -6.83
CA ASN A 46 8.37 -5.68 -8.05
C ASN A 46 7.33 -5.68 -9.19
N TYR A 47 6.16 -6.30 -8.96
CA TYR A 47 5.18 -6.54 -10.02
C TYR A 47 4.42 -5.28 -10.43
N VAL A 48 4.13 -4.37 -9.51
CA VAL A 48 3.48 -3.09 -9.84
C VAL A 48 4.43 -2.19 -10.63
N SER A 49 5.71 -2.13 -10.28
CA SER A 49 6.68 -1.33 -11.07
C SER A 49 6.88 -1.92 -12.47
N THR A 50 6.91 -3.25 -12.58
CA THR A 50 6.93 -3.97 -13.86
C THR A 50 5.71 -3.61 -14.72
N ASP A 51 4.52 -3.67 -14.12
CA ASP A 51 3.25 -3.31 -14.77
C ASP A 51 3.24 -1.86 -15.27
N ILE A 52 3.70 -0.90 -14.45
CA ILE A 52 3.79 0.50 -14.84
C ILE A 52 4.69 0.65 -16.08
N ILE A 53 5.86 0.02 -16.09
CA ILE A 53 6.78 0.06 -17.24
C ILE A 53 6.13 -0.60 -18.46
N ARG A 54 5.47 -1.74 -18.29
CA ARG A 54 4.74 -2.43 -19.37
C ARG A 54 3.65 -1.53 -19.97
N ARG A 55 2.84 -0.87 -19.15
CA ARG A 55 1.80 0.06 -19.62
C ARG A 55 2.38 1.27 -20.33
N ILE A 56 3.51 1.81 -19.87
CA ILE A 56 4.22 2.89 -20.56
C ILE A 56 4.69 2.44 -21.95
N LEU A 57 5.30 1.25 -22.06
CA LEU A 57 5.71 0.69 -23.35
C LEU A 57 4.51 0.47 -24.29
N LEU A 58 3.41 -0.10 -23.78
CA LEU A 58 2.20 -0.38 -24.54
C LEU A 58 1.48 0.90 -25.01
N HIS A 59 1.23 1.85 -24.10
CA HIS A 59 0.22 2.89 -24.32
C HIS A 59 0.79 4.30 -24.49
N HIS A 60 2.03 4.55 -24.04
CA HIS A 60 2.73 5.81 -24.33
C HIS A 60 3.62 5.67 -25.56
N PHE A 61 4.40 4.60 -25.65
CA PHE A 61 5.32 4.37 -26.77
C PHE A 61 4.76 3.51 -27.91
N GLY A 62 3.64 2.80 -27.68
CA GLY A 62 2.95 2.04 -28.72
C GLY A 62 3.65 0.75 -29.14
N PHE A 63 4.44 0.13 -28.26
CA PHE A 63 5.01 -1.19 -28.52
C PHE A 63 3.96 -2.29 -28.40
N ASP A 64 4.08 -3.32 -29.23
CA ASP A 64 3.45 -4.61 -29.01
C ASP A 64 4.33 -5.45 -28.08
N VAL A 65 3.90 -5.62 -26.83
CA VAL A 65 4.70 -6.29 -25.78
C VAL A 65 4.15 -7.70 -25.56
N LYS A 66 4.96 -8.73 -25.85
CA LYS A 66 4.69 -10.12 -25.44
C LYS A 66 5.34 -10.37 -24.09
N PHE A 67 4.53 -10.36 -23.03
CA PHE A 67 4.96 -10.50 -21.64
C PHE A 67 4.70 -11.90 -21.10
N VAL A 68 5.77 -12.57 -20.65
CA VAL A 68 5.77 -13.94 -20.14
C VAL A 68 6.20 -13.92 -18.68
N MET A 69 5.53 -14.69 -17.84
CA MET A 69 5.90 -14.84 -16.42
C MET A 69 5.75 -16.29 -15.99
N ASN A 70 6.69 -16.82 -15.23
CA ASN A 70 6.57 -18.16 -14.67
C ASN A 70 5.92 -18.17 -13.28
N PHE A 71 5.55 -19.35 -12.83
CA PHE A 71 5.41 -19.68 -11.42
C PHE A 71 6.43 -20.77 -11.07
N THR A 72 7.22 -20.53 -10.04
CA THR A 72 8.09 -21.57 -9.47
C THR A 72 7.25 -22.43 -8.54
N ASP A 73 6.78 -23.56 -9.07
CA ASP A 73 5.95 -24.56 -8.38
C ASP A 73 6.72 -25.84 -8.00
N ILE A 74 8.05 -25.83 -8.18
CA ILE A 74 8.99 -26.80 -7.64
C ILE A 74 10.09 -26.00 -6.91
N ASP A 75 10.14 -26.09 -5.58
CA ASP A 75 11.20 -25.47 -4.78
C ASP A 75 11.34 -26.17 -3.43
N ASP A 76 12.51 -26.07 -2.81
CA ASP A 76 12.77 -26.64 -1.48
C ASP A 76 11.77 -26.14 -0.43
N LYS A 77 11.37 -24.86 -0.49
CA LYS A 77 10.39 -24.27 0.45
C LYS A 77 9.00 -24.87 0.26
N ILE A 78 8.60 -25.14 -0.99
CA ILE A 78 7.33 -25.79 -1.33
C ILE A 78 7.34 -27.21 -0.79
N ILE A 79 8.40 -27.97 -1.11
CA ILE A 79 8.56 -29.37 -0.72
C ILE A 79 8.47 -29.51 0.79
N LEU A 80 9.24 -28.71 1.53
CA LEU A 80 9.25 -28.73 2.99
C LEU A 80 7.89 -28.36 3.57
N ARG A 81 7.24 -27.30 3.09
CA ARG A 81 5.95 -26.85 3.64
C ARG A 81 4.84 -27.87 3.38
N ALA A 82 4.68 -28.30 2.14
CA ALA A 82 3.69 -29.29 1.73
C ALA A 82 3.84 -30.60 2.49
N ARG A 83 5.07 -31.14 2.53
CA ARG A 83 5.38 -32.39 3.23
C ARG A 83 5.10 -32.31 4.71
N ARG A 84 5.58 -31.26 5.38
CA ARG A 84 5.36 -31.06 6.82
C ARG A 84 3.89 -30.92 7.16
N GLN A 85 3.14 -30.14 6.37
CA GLN A 85 1.71 -30.01 6.57
C GLN A 85 1.00 -31.36 6.40
N ARG A 86 1.36 -32.13 5.37
CA ARG A 86 0.77 -33.46 5.14
C ARG A 86 1.03 -34.40 6.32
N LEU A 87 2.26 -34.42 6.84
CA LEU A 87 2.60 -35.22 8.02
C LEU A 87 1.80 -34.78 9.25
N LEU A 88 1.69 -33.48 9.50
CA LEU A 88 0.87 -32.95 10.59
C LEU A 88 -0.60 -33.38 10.48
N GLU A 89 -1.18 -33.33 9.28
CA GLU A 89 -2.56 -33.79 9.05
C GLU A 89 -2.74 -35.30 9.22
N ILE A 90 -1.70 -36.10 8.95
CA ILE A 90 -1.71 -37.54 9.22
C ILE A 90 -1.66 -37.79 10.73
N GLU A 91 -0.75 -37.13 11.45
CA GLU A 91 -0.63 -37.29 12.91
C GLU A 91 -1.89 -36.81 13.63
N LYS A 92 -2.49 -35.69 13.22
CA LYS A 92 -3.77 -35.18 13.79
C LYS A 92 -4.92 -36.19 13.75
N LYS A 93 -4.90 -37.15 12.83
CA LYS A 93 -5.93 -38.18 12.68
C LYS A 93 -5.70 -39.42 13.53
N LYS A 94 -4.55 -39.53 14.19
CA LYS A 94 -4.27 -40.63 15.12
C LYS A 94 -4.93 -40.38 16.46
N ASP A 95 -5.34 -41.46 17.11
CA ASP A 95 -5.86 -41.42 18.46
C ASP A 95 -4.68 -41.38 19.45
N TYR A 96 -4.54 -40.28 20.19
CA TYR A 96 -3.56 -40.16 21.27
C TYR A 96 -4.26 -40.01 22.62
N THR A 97 -3.70 -40.68 23.63
CA THR A 97 -3.96 -40.37 25.02
C THR A 97 -3.28 -39.05 25.42
N LYS A 98 -3.74 -38.46 26.53
CA LYS A 98 -3.14 -37.23 27.09
C LYS A 98 -1.65 -37.39 27.43
N ALA A 99 -1.26 -38.57 27.90
CA ALA A 99 0.13 -38.87 28.23
C ALA A 99 1.00 -38.88 26.96
N GLU A 100 0.54 -39.54 25.90
CA GLU A 100 1.25 -39.61 24.62
C GLU A 100 1.38 -38.23 23.95
N LEU A 101 0.35 -37.38 24.02
CA LEU A 101 0.44 -36.00 23.53
C LEU A 101 1.48 -35.19 24.30
N THR A 102 1.56 -35.37 25.61
CA THR A 102 2.55 -34.68 26.44
C THR A 102 3.97 -35.13 26.08
N GLU A 103 4.19 -36.44 25.95
CA GLU A 103 5.48 -37.01 25.57
C GLU A 103 5.91 -36.54 24.19
N LEU A 104 5.00 -36.61 23.21
CA LEU A 104 5.22 -36.16 21.85
C LEU A 104 5.59 -34.68 21.79
N GLY A 105 4.81 -33.84 22.50
CA GLY A 105 5.07 -32.41 22.60
C GLY A 105 6.43 -32.10 23.20
N MET A 106 6.81 -32.80 24.28
CA MET A 106 8.11 -32.62 24.91
C MET A 106 9.28 -33.07 24.03
N ALA A 107 9.12 -34.15 23.26
CA ALA A 107 10.14 -34.60 22.32
C ALA A 107 10.35 -33.57 21.20
N ALA A 108 9.26 -33.08 20.59
CA ALA A 108 9.32 -32.02 19.58
C ALA A 108 9.94 -30.74 20.14
N PHE A 109 9.57 -30.34 21.36
CA PHE A 109 10.07 -29.14 22.03
C PHE A 109 11.59 -29.17 22.20
N LYS A 110 12.13 -30.30 22.69
CA LYS A 110 13.58 -30.49 22.86
C LYS A 110 14.32 -30.52 21.52
N ALA A 111 13.77 -31.22 20.52
CA ALA A 111 14.35 -31.29 19.18
C ALA A 111 14.42 -29.91 18.51
N TYR A 112 13.36 -29.10 18.67
CA TYR A 112 13.29 -27.75 18.14
C TYR A 112 14.30 -26.81 18.81
N ALA A 113 14.41 -26.87 20.15
CA ALA A 113 15.39 -26.12 20.93
C ALA A 113 16.81 -26.41 20.45
N LYS A 114 17.17 -27.69 20.29
CA LYS A 114 18.49 -28.12 19.82
C LYS A 114 18.85 -27.52 18.46
N SER A 115 17.86 -27.45 17.56
CA SER A 115 18.10 -27.04 16.17
C SER A 115 18.12 -25.53 15.99
N ASN A 116 17.30 -24.79 16.75
CA ASN A 116 17.06 -23.36 16.49
C ASN A 116 17.48 -22.43 17.63
N LEU A 117 17.56 -22.93 18.88
CA LEU A 117 17.91 -22.15 20.07
C LEU A 117 18.89 -22.93 20.96
N PRO A 118 20.06 -23.36 20.43
CA PRO A 118 20.96 -24.28 21.13
C PRO A 118 21.45 -23.76 22.49
N LYS A 119 21.52 -22.43 22.70
CA LYS A 119 21.89 -21.84 24.00
C LYS A 119 20.92 -22.19 25.14
N LEU A 120 19.68 -22.60 24.86
CA LEU A 120 18.77 -23.11 25.90
C LEU A 120 19.26 -24.41 26.53
N LEU A 121 20.14 -25.12 25.82
CA LEU A 121 20.73 -26.38 26.23
C LEU A 121 22.11 -26.18 26.90
N GLU A 122 22.63 -24.94 26.92
CA GLU A 122 23.85 -24.57 27.64
C GLU A 122 23.50 -24.27 29.12
N GLY A 123 24.20 -24.88 30.09
CA GLY A 123 23.94 -24.72 31.54
C GLY A 123 23.71 -26.05 32.27
N ASP A 124 23.31 -25.99 33.56
CA ASP A 124 23.12 -27.12 34.50
C ASP A 124 22.63 -28.44 33.86
N ASP A 125 23.11 -29.58 34.39
CA ASP A 125 22.82 -30.97 33.97
C ASP A 125 21.32 -31.33 33.89
N ALA A 126 20.42 -30.46 34.38
CA ALA A 126 18.98 -30.65 34.28
C ALA A 126 18.49 -30.51 32.82
N PRO A 127 17.68 -31.47 32.30
CA PRO A 127 17.15 -31.39 30.94
C PRO A 127 16.15 -30.23 30.79
N LEU A 128 16.12 -29.63 29.59
CA LEU A 128 15.15 -28.59 29.25
C LEU A 128 13.70 -29.14 29.35
N ASP A 129 12.85 -28.42 30.07
CA ASP A 129 11.43 -28.73 30.27
C ASP A 129 10.56 -27.45 30.27
N LEU A 130 9.25 -27.61 30.49
CA LEU A 130 8.30 -26.49 30.47
C LEU A 130 8.49 -25.50 31.63
N ASN A 131 8.99 -25.98 32.78
CA ASN A 131 9.13 -25.18 33.99
C ASN A 131 10.42 -24.36 33.99
N ASN A 132 11.49 -24.89 33.39
CA ASN A 132 12.78 -24.23 33.31
C ASN A 132 13.01 -23.45 32.00
N TYR A 133 12.08 -23.52 31.05
CA TYR A 133 12.20 -22.80 29.76
C TYR A 133 12.28 -21.29 29.90
N ILE A 134 11.33 -20.64 30.60
CA ILE A 134 11.30 -19.19 30.75
C ILE A 134 12.60 -18.65 31.37
N PRO A 135 13.09 -19.15 32.52
CA PRO A 135 14.33 -18.65 33.10
C PRO A 135 15.54 -18.89 32.20
N ARG A 136 15.63 -20.04 31.50
CA ARG A 136 16.72 -20.31 30.55
C ARG A 136 16.66 -19.41 29.31
N ARG A 137 15.46 -19.14 28.79
CA ARG A 137 15.22 -18.21 27.67
C ARG A 137 15.69 -16.81 28.03
N ASP A 138 15.29 -16.32 29.20
CA ASP A 138 15.62 -14.96 29.63
C ASP A 138 17.12 -14.81 29.89
N ALA A 139 17.77 -15.85 30.45
CA ALA A 139 19.21 -15.87 30.63
C ALA A 139 19.98 -15.92 29.30
N ALA A 140 19.52 -16.73 28.33
CA ALA A 140 20.24 -16.94 27.07
C ALA A 140 19.96 -15.88 25.99
N TYR A 141 18.76 -15.30 25.97
CA TYR A 141 18.28 -14.43 24.90
C TYR A 141 17.57 -13.16 25.39
N GLY A 142 17.69 -12.80 26.68
CA GLY A 142 17.04 -11.62 27.27
C GLY A 142 17.38 -10.32 26.53
N GLN A 143 18.63 -10.14 26.09
CA GLN A 143 19.07 -8.99 25.29
C GLN A 143 18.35 -8.90 23.94
N VAL A 144 18.23 -10.04 23.24
CA VAL A 144 17.48 -10.12 21.98
C VAL A 144 16.03 -9.73 22.21
N LEU A 145 15.39 -10.26 23.26
CA LEU A 145 14.01 -9.90 23.62
C LEU A 145 13.85 -8.41 23.96
N ALA A 146 14.86 -7.79 24.55
CA ALA A 146 14.90 -6.35 24.84
C ALA A 146 15.12 -5.46 23.58
N GLY A 147 15.38 -6.06 22.42
CA GLY A 147 15.62 -5.33 21.18
C GLY A 147 17.08 -5.02 20.89
N GLU A 148 18.00 -5.69 21.58
CA GLU A 148 19.45 -5.58 21.36
C GLU A 148 19.97 -6.78 20.53
N THR A 149 21.22 -6.73 20.09
CA THR A 149 21.88 -7.87 19.44
C THR A 149 22.23 -8.96 20.45
N LEU A 150 22.43 -10.19 19.97
CA LEU A 150 22.82 -11.29 20.87
C LEU A 150 24.18 -11.07 21.55
N THR A 151 25.07 -10.27 20.93
CA THR A 151 26.38 -9.90 21.48
C THR A 151 26.35 -8.61 22.29
N GLY A 152 25.27 -7.84 22.22
CA GLY A 152 25.20 -6.46 22.75
C GLY A 152 25.91 -5.42 21.89
N GLU A 153 26.51 -5.80 20.77
CA GLU A 153 27.20 -4.90 19.84
C GLU A 153 26.43 -4.73 18.54
N GLY A 154 26.33 -3.49 18.04
CA GLY A 154 25.72 -3.17 16.75
C GLY A 154 24.20 -2.96 16.81
N LYS A 155 23.58 -2.85 15.62
CA LYS A 155 22.12 -2.77 15.49
C LYS A 155 21.55 -4.16 15.22
N PRO A 156 20.44 -4.55 15.87
CA PRO A 156 19.77 -5.82 15.60
C PRO A 156 19.40 -5.93 14.12
N GLY A 157 19.63 -7.11 13.57
CA GLY A 157 19.37 -7.43 12.17
C GLY A 157 18.48 -8.64 11.99
N ASP A 158 18.64 -9.29 10.85
CA ASP A 158 17.83 -10.43 10.43
C ASP A 158 17.98 -11.64 11.38
N ASP A 159 19.19 -11.86 11.92
CA ASP A 159 19.47 -12.97 12.83
C ASP A 159 18.72 -12.82 14.17
N GLU A 160 18.70 -11.62 14.76
CA GLU A 160 17.93 -11.35 15.98
C GLU A 160 16.43 -11.52 15.78
N ALA A 161 15.88 -11.06 14.66
CA ALA A 161 14.46 -11.24 14.37
C ALA A 161 14.10 -12.73 14.20
N LYS A 162 14.99 -13.52 13.58
CA LYS A 162 14.82 -14.97 13.47
C LYS A 162 14.86 -15.67 14.84
N LEU A 163 15.76 -15.26 15.73
CA LEU A 163 15.80 -15.75 17.11
C LEU A 163 14.49 -15.43 17.85
N LYS A 164 13.97 -14.19 17.77
CA LYS A 164 12.68 -13.80 18.36
C LYS A 164 11.54 -14.68 17.88
N MET A 165 11.47 -14.97 16.58
CA MET A 165 10.47 -15.86 16.00
C MET A 165 10.56 -17.28 16.62
N HIS A 166 11.74 -17.87 16.69
CA HIS A 166 11.92 -19.20 17.30
C HIS A 166 11.56 -19.22 18.79
N ILE A 167 11.88 -18.14 19.52
CA ILE A 167 11.49 -17.98 20.92
C ILE A 167 9.97 -17.88 21.07
N SER A 168 9.30 -17.15 20.18
CA SER A 168 7.83 -17.05 20.16
C SER A 168 7.20 -18.42 19.92
N ASN A 169 7.67 -19.17 18.91
CA ASN A 169 7.20 -20.52 18.61
C ASN A 169 7.35 -21.48 19.81
N MET A 170 8.51 -21.48 20.47
CA MET A 170 8.72 -22.30 21.67
C MET A 170 7.86 -21.86 22.86
N THR A 171 7.64 -20.55 23.03
CA THR A 171 6.77 -20.04 24.11
C THR A 171 5.32 -20.46 23.89
N SER A 172 4.81 -20.38 22.67
CA SER A 172 3.47 -20.89 22.30
C SER A 172 3.37 -22.39 22.54
N ALA A 173 4.42 -23.15 22.20
CA ALA A 173 4.47 -24.58 22.45
C ALA A 173 4.41 -24.92 23.95
N VAL A 174 5.09 -24.17 24.83
CA VAL A 174 5.01 -24.39 26.28
C VAL A 174 3.57 -24.27 26.79
N ILE A 175 2.86 -23.22 26.35
CA ILE A 175 1.46 -22.98 26.72
C ILE A 175 0.58 -24.12 26.18
N ALA A 176 0.76 -24.50 24.92
CA ALA A 176 -0.02 -25.53 24.26
C ALA A 176 0.18 -26.92 24.88
N ILE A 177 1.41 -27.30 25.23
CA ILE A 177 1.72 -28.59 25.87
C ILE A 177 1.11 -28.61 27.29
N GLY A 178 1.32 -27.55 28.08
CA GLY A 178 0.76 -27.44 29.44
C GLY A 178 -0.78 -27.40 29.46
N GLY A 179 -1.39 -26.81 28.43
CA GLY A 179 -2.84 -26.72 28.24
C GLY A 179 -3.50 -27.92 27.55
N ASN A 180 -2.73 -28.95 27.18
CA ASN A 180 -3.21 -30.12 26.43
C ASN A 180 -3.85 -29.76 25.07
N GLN A 181 -3.30 -28.76 24.38
CA GLN A 181 -3.74 -28.25 23.07
C GLN A 181 -2.60 -28.33 22.03
N LEU A 182 -1.85 -29.43 22.05
CA LEU A 182 -0.62 -29.60 21.26
C LEU A 182 -0.80 -29.25 19.77
N PHE A 183 -1.80 -29.82 19.11
CA PHE A 183 -2.06 -29.61 17.68
C PHE A 183 -2.71 -28.26 17.32
N LEU A 184 -3.03 -27.42 18.29
CA LEU A 184 -3.60 -26.09 18.06
C LEU A 184 -2.61 -24.95 18.34
N GLY A 185 -1.60 -25.19 19.19
CA GLY A 185 -0.67 -24.14 19.63
C GLY A 185 0.82 -24.49 19.54
N ALA A 186 1.18 -25.70 19.15
CA ALA A 186 2.58 -26.14 19.01
C ALA A 186 2.95 -26.61 17.60
N GLU A 187 2.12 -26.35 16.59
CA GLU A 187 2.33 -26.83 15.21
C GLU A 187 3.72 -26.46 14.66
N GLU A 188 4.19 -25.24 14.91
CA GLU A 188 5.49 -24.73 14.44
C GLU A 188 6.69 -25.55 14.92
N ILE A 189 6.59 -26.21 16.08
CA ILE A 189 7.63 -27.13 16.57
C ILE A 189 7.40 -28.58 16.12
N LEU A 190 6.14 -28.97 15.92
CA LEU A 190 5.75 -30.32 15.47
C LEU A 190 6.10 -30.55 14.00
N LEU A 191 5.88 -29.56 13.14
CA LEU A 191 6.12 -29.64 11.70
C LEU A 191 7.54 -30.15 11.37
N PRO A 192 8.64 -29.51 11.82
CA PRO A 192 10.00 -30.02 11.57
C PRO A 192 10.30 -31.32 12.32
N TYR A 193 9.65 -31.58 13.46
CA TYR A 193 9.85 -32.81 14.22
C TYR A 193 9.27 -34.03 13.48
N PHE A 194 8.01 -33.98 13.04
CA PHE A 194 7.40 -35.03 12.24
C PHE A 194 8.14 -35.24 10.92
N ASP A 195 8.60 -34.17 10.28
CA ASP A 195 9.46 -34.25 9.10
C ASP A 195 10.71 -35.11 9.34
N SER A 196 11.36 -34.93 10.49
CA SER A 196 12.56 -35.67 10.85
C SER A 196 12.31 -37.17 11.06
N LEU A 197 11.10 -37.54 11.50
CA LEU A 197 10.73 -38.92 11.78
C LEU A 197 10.15 -39.65 10.56
N TYR A 198 9.34 -38.95 9.77
CA TYR A 198 8.38 -39.61 8.87
C TYR A 198 8.47 -39.14 7.41
N LYS A 199 9.39 -38.25 7.04
CA LYS A 199 9.51 -37.81 5.63
C LYS A 199 9.66 -38.97 4.64
N GLU A 200 10.26 -40.09 5.04
CA GLU A 200 10.50 -41.26 4.19
C GLU A 200 9.29 -42.19 4.07
N SER A 201 8.27 -42.04 4.92
CA SER A 201 7.07 -42.88 4.87
C SER A 201 6.01 -42.38 3.88
N LEU A 202 6.20 -41.18 3.32
CA LEU A 202 5.28 -40.59 2.37
C LEU A 202 5.49 -41.14 0.97
N ASP A 203 4.40 -41.57 0.35
CA ASP A 203 4.36 -41.81 -1.09
C ASP A 203 4.38 -40.47 -1.83
N THR A 204 5.50 -40.19 -2.48
CA THR A 204 5.74 -38.96 -3.26
C THR A 204 5.46 -39.15 -4.75
N SER A 205 4.99 -40.33 -5.17
CA SER A 205 4.46 -40.51 -6.53
C SER A 205 3.15 -39.73 -6.72
N ASP A 206 2.38 -39.56 -5.64
CA ASP A 206 1.25 -38.64 -5.59
C ASP A 206 1.76 -37.18 -5.47
N GLN A 207 1.89 -36.52 -6.62
CA GLN A 207 2.34 -35.13 -6.70
C GLN A 207 1.32 -34.14 -6.09
N THR A 208 0.07 -34.55 -5.82
CA THR A 208 -0.96 -33.63 -5.29
C THR A 208 -0.60 -33.09 -3.92
N ILE A 209 0.23 -33.81 -3.15
CA ILE A 209 0.81 -33.33 -1.89
C ILE A 209 1.51 -31.97 -2.06
N PHE A 210 2.19 -31.75 -3.19
CA PHE A 210 2.89 -30.52 -3.50
C PHE A 210 2.02 -29.57 -4.33
N THR A 211 1.35 -30.07 -5.37
CA THR A 211 0.66 -29.19 -6.34
C THR A 211 -0.59 -28.52 -5.76
N SER A 212 -1.24 -29.12 -4.76
CA SER A 212 -2.40 -28.48 -4.11
C SER A 212 -2.02 -27.19 -3.40
N LEU A 213 -0.85 -27.16 -2.75
CA LEU A 213 -0.33 -25.94 -2.12
C LEU A 213 0.01 -24.89 -3.19
N THR A 214 0.71 -25.30 -4.26
CA THR A 214 1.17 -24.35 -5.28
C THR A 214 0.02 -23.75 -6.08
N GLN A 215 -0.98 -24.55 -6.46
CA GLN A 215 -2.18 -24.07 -7.16
C GLN A 215 -3.00 -23.11 -6.28
N PHE A 216 -3.14 -23.40 -4.99
CA PHE A 216 -3.80 -22.50 -4.06
C PHE A 216 -3.05 -21.16 -3.95
N MET A 217 -1.74 -21.22 -3.75
CA MET A 217 -0.91 -20.01 -3.59
C MET A 217 -0.76 -19.21 -4.89
N GLU A 218 -0.75 -19.87 -6.05
CA GLU A 218 -0.81 -19.23 -7.36
C GLU A 218 -2.10 -18.42 -7.52
N ASN A 219 -3.24 -19.00 -7.14
CA ASN A 219 -4.52 -18.30 -7.17
C ASN A 219 -4.56 -17.11 -6.20
N GLU A 220 -4.01 -17.25 -4.99
CA GLU A 220 -3.92 -16.14 -4.04
C GLU A 220 -2.99 -15.02 -4.56
N PHE A 221 -1.81 -15.36 -5.10
CA PHE A 221 -0.94 -14.39 -5.74
C PHE A 221 -1.65 -13.64 -6.87
N THR A 222 -2.38 -14.39 -7.69
CA THR A 222 -3.14 -13.86 -8.82
C THR A 222 -4.20 -12.86 -8.37
N LYS A 223 -4.95 -13.17 -7.31
CA LYS A 223 -5.92 -12.24 -6.70
C LYS A 223 -5.25 -11.00 -6.14
N ASP A 224 -4.08 -11.14 -5.52
CA ASP A 224 -3.31 -9.98 -5.03
C ASP A 224 -2.90 -9.06 -6.20
N MET A 225 -2.46 -9.63 -7.33
CA MET A 225 -2.08 -8.85 -8.51
C MET A 225 -3.28 -8.14 -9.14
N ASP A 226 -4.42 -8.82 -9.25
CA ASP A 226 -5.67 -8.21 -9.73
C ASP A 226 -6.11 -7.06 -8.82
N ALA A 227 -6.07 -7.27 -7.49
CA ALA A 227 -6.41 -6.25 -6.51
C ALA A 227 -5.50 -5.01 -6.60
N LEU A 228 -4.25 -5.20 -7.05
CA LEU A 228 -3.30 -4.12 -7.31
C LEU A 228 -3.38 -3.56 -8.74
N ASN A 229 -4.38 -3.93 -9.54
CA ASN A 229 -4.55 -3.51 -10.94
C ASN A 229 -3.38 -3.89 -11.87
N VAL A 230 -2.64 -4.95 -11.55
CA VAL A 230 -1.54 -5.44 -12.38
C VAL A 230 -2.11 -6.20 -13.58
N LEU A 231 -1.65 -5.87 -14.79
CA LEU A 231 -2.06 -6.59 -16.01
C LEU A 231 -1.61 -8.05 -15.95
N ARG A 232 -2.48 -8.97 -16.35
CA ARG A 232 -2.12 -10.38 -16.47
C ARG A 232 -1.03 -10.59 -17.52
N PRO A 233 -0.10 -11.54 -17.30
CA PRO A 233 0.84 -11.96 -18.34
C PRO A 233 0.11 -12.50 -19.57
N ASP A 234 0.72 -12.36 -20.74
CA ASP A 234 0.19 -12.94 -21.98
C ASP A 234 0.38 -14.46 -22.00
N VAL A 235 1.46 -14.93 -21.36
CA VAL A 235 1.76 -16.35 -21.17
C VAL A 235 2.21 -16.58 -19.73
N VAL A 236 1.64 -17.61 -19.10
CA VAL A 236 2.06 -18.13 -17.79
C VAL A 236 2.69 -19.51 -18.00
N THR A 237 3.86 -19.74 -17.42
CA THR A 237 4.55 -21.05 -17.45
C THR A 237 4.72 -21.60 -16.04
N ARG A 238 4.69 -22.93 -15.86
CA ARG A 238 4.89 -23.59 -14.57
C ARG A 238 6.01 -24.62 -14.67
N VAL A 239 6.88 -24.72 -13.68
CA VAL A 239 8.04 -25.61 -13.73
C VAL A 239 7.61 -27.06 -13.91
N THR A 240 6.54 -27.49 -13.21
CA THR A 240 5.99 -28.85 -13.33
C THR A 240 5.60 -29.24 -14.76
N GLU A 241 5.25 -28.27 -15.61
CA GLU A 241 4.87 -28.48 -17.02
C GLU A 241 6.09 -28.60 -17.96
N TYR A 242 7.29 -28.23 -17.51
CA TYR A 242 8.51 -28.12 -18.32
C TYR A 242 9.64 -29.07 -17.90
N VAL A 243 9.44 -29.93 -16.90
CA VAL A 243 10.53 -30.80 -16.39
C VAL A 243 11.21 -31.66 -17.48
N PRO A 244 10.50 -32.27 -18.44
CA PRO A 244 11.15 -32.99 -19.55
C PRO A 244 12.02 -32.10 -20.45
N GLN A 245 11.56 -30.89 -20.74
CA GLN A 245 12.29 -29.89 -21.53
C GLN A 245 13.52 -29.41 -20.76
N ILE A 246 13.40 -29.21 -19.44
CA ILE A 246 14.50 -28.87 -18.56
C ILE A 246 15.57 -29.96 -18.58
N ALA A 247 15.19 -31.23 -18.41
CA ALA A 247 16.13 -32.35 -18.48
C ALA A 247 16.90 -32.32 -19.81
N SER A 248 16.17 -32.24 -20.93
CA SER A 248 16.73 -32.16 -22.30
C SER A 248 17.68 -30.98 -22.49
N PHE A 249 17.35 -29.82 -21.90
CA PHE A 249 18.20 -28.64 -21.97
C PHE A 249 19.51 -28.85 -21.22
N VAL A 250 19.45 -29.41 -20.00
CA VAL A 250 20.63 -29.77 -19.20
C VAL A 250 21.49 -30.79 -19.92
N GLU A 251 20.87 -31.77 -20.61
CA GLU A 251 21.60 -32.77 -21.39
C GLU A 251 22.54 -32.13 -22.41
N LYS A 252 22.04 -31.13 -23.14
CA LYS A 252 22.81 -30.41 -24.16
C LYS A 252 23.93 -29.54 -23.55
N VAL A 253 23.70 -28.95 -22.38
CA VAL A 253 24.75 -28.21 -21.65
C VAL A 253 25.88 -29.15 -21.21
N VAL A 254 25.55 -30.37 -20.79
CA VAL A 254 26.53 -31.43 -20.48
C VAL A 254 27.28 -31.85 -21.75
N GLU A 255 26.59 -32.10 -22.87
CA GLU A 255 27.21 -32.49 -24.15
C GLU A 255 28.21 -31.44 -24.67
N LYS A 256 27.93 -30.17 -24.42
CA LYS A 256 28.83 -29.06 -24.75
C LYS A 256 30.01 -28.90 -23.79
N GLY A 257 30.05 -29.66 -22.70
CA GLY A 257 31.13 -29.63 -21.71
C GLY A 257 31.02 -28.50 -20.68
N PHE A 258 29.86 -27.85 -20.56
CA PHE A 258 29.62 -26.77 -19.57
C PHE A 258 28.91 -27.25 -18.31
N ALA A 259 28.63 -28.55 -18.22
CA ALA A 259 28.08 -29.17 -17.02
C ALA A 259 28.63 -30.58 -16.85
N TYR A 260 28.59 -31.08 -15.61
CA TYR A 260 29.02 -32.43 -15.27
C TYR A 260 28.08 -33.09 -14.27
N GLU A 261 27.99 -34.41 -14.36
CA GLU A 261 27.29 -35.23 -13.38
C GLU A 261 28.21 -35.52 -12.18
N ALA A 262 27.62 -35.52 -10.99
CA ALA A 262 28.22 -36.02 -9.77
C ALA A 262 27.12 -36.54 -8.80
N GLU A 263 27.24 -37.81 -8.40
CA GLU A 263 26.37 -38.48 -7.42
C GLU A 263 24.86 -38.47 -7.76
N GLY A 264 24.51 -38.44 -9.04
CA GLY A 264 23.16 -38.37 -9.60
C GLY A 264 22.60 -36.95 -9.71
N SER A 265 23.39 -35.93 -9.37
CA SER A 265 23.07 -34.52 -9.62
C SER A 265 23.93 -33.98 -10.78
N VAL A 266 23.52 -32.89 -11.40
CA VAL A 266 24.24 -32.23 -12.48
C VAL A 266 24.53 -30.79 -12.09
N TYR A 267 25.78 -30.37 -12.24
CA TYR A 267 26.23 -29.03 -11.90
C TYR A 267 26.77 -28.31 -13.12
N PHE A 268 26.57 -27.00 -13.16
CA PHE A 268 27.18 -26.11 -14.14
C PHE A 268 28.66 -25.90 -13.79
N ASP A 269 29.54 -26.04 -14.77
CA ASP A 269 30.99 -25.87 -14.62
C ASP A 269 31.39 -24.46 -15.05
N ILE A 270 31.48 -23.55 -14.08
CA ILE A 270 31.81 -22.15 -14.35
C ILE A 270 33.21 -22.04 -14.98
N ALA A 271 34.16 -22.85 -14.51
CA ALA A 271 35.53 -22.83 -15.00
C ALA A 271 35.60 -23.27 -16.48
N ALA A 272 34.83 -24.29 -16.88
CA ALA A 272 34.72 -24.70 -18.27
C ALA A 272 34.06 -23.62 -19.15
N PHE A 273 33.02 -22.97 -18.65
CA PHE A 273 32.32 -21.89 -19.36
C PHE A 273 33.24 -20.69 -19.64
N GLU A 274 34.03 -20.28 -18.66
CA GLU A 274 35.02 -19.19 -18.80
C GLU A 274 36.21 -19.58 -19.67
N LYS A 275 36.69 -20.83 -19.54
CA LYS A 275 37.77 -21.34 -20.39
C LYS A 275 37.39 -21.35 -21.88
N ALA A 276 36.11 -21.47 -22.19
CA ALA A 276 35.59 -21.36 -23.56
C ALA A 276 35.46 -19.91 -24.06
N GLY A 277 35.81 -18.91 -23.25
CA GLY A 277 35.83 -17.49 -23.61
C GLY A 277 34.58 -16.70 -23.19
N ASN A 278 33.65 -17.31 -22.46
CA ASN A 278 32.46 -16.62 -21.95
C ASN A 278 32.75 -15.94 -20.60
N THR A 279 31.87 -15.04 -20.17
CA THR A 279 32.05 -14.30 -18.91
C THR A 279 31.00 -14.68 -17.87
N TYR A 280 31.43 -14.94 -16.64
CA TYR A 280 30.57 -15.11 -15.46
C TYR A 280 31.16 -14.33 -14.28
N ALA A 281 30.43 -13.83 -13.29
CA ALA A 281 29.04 -13.37 -13.34
C ALA A 281 29.01 -11.97 -13.99
N ARG A 282 28.00 -11.65 -14.80
CA ARG A 282 27.92 -10.41 -15.59
C ARG A 282 27.05 -9.33 -14.95
N LEU A 283 26.00 -9.68 -14.22
CA LEU A 283 25.07 -8.72 -13.61
C LEU A 283 25.60 -8.19 -12.28
N ARG A 284 26.10 -9.07 -11.39
CA ARG A 284 26.72 -8.70 -10.12
C ARG A 284 28.10 -9.37 -9.95
N PRO A 285 29.12 -8.95 -10.72
CA PRO A 285 30.46 -9.54 -10.64
C PRO A 285 31.06 -9.51 -9.22
N GLU A 286 30.70 -8.50 -8.42
CA GLU A 286 31.15 -8.34 -7.04
C GLU A 286 30.55 -9.39 -6.08
N SER A 287 29.37 -9.92 -6.41
CA SER A 287 28.68 -10.95 -5.61
C SER A 287 29.10 -12.37 -5.98
N ARG A 288 29.91 -12.56 -7.03
CA ARG A 288 30.30 -13.87 -7.57
C ARG A 288 30.77 -14.87 -6.50
N ASN A 289 31.50 -14.40 -5.49
CA ASN A 289 32.09 -15.24 -4.43
C ASN A 289 31.36 -15.11 -3.09
N ASP A 290 30.17 -14.52 -3.07
CA ASP A 290 29.34 -14.43 -1.87
C ASP A 290 28.75 -15.82 -1.55
N LYS A 291 29.33 -16.46 -0.54
CA LYS A 291 28.94 -17.81 -0.11
C LYS A 291 27.49 -17.86 0.37
N ALA A 292 26.98 -16.82 1.02
CA ALA A 292 25.63 -16.83 1.55
C ALA A 292 24.61 -16.81 0.41
N LEU A 293 24.84 -15.97 -0.61
CA LEU A 293 23.99 -15.91 -1.80
C LEU A 293 24.09 -17.20 -2.64
N GLN A 294 25.28 -17.76 -2.79
CA GLN A 294 25.47 -19.05 -3.47
C GLN A 294 24.72 -20.19 -2.75
N GLU A 295 24.82 -20.26 -1.42
CA GLU A 295 24.10 -21.26 -0.63
C GLU A 295 22.58 -21.07 -0.67
N GLU A 296 22.10 -19.82 -0.73
CA GLU A 296 20.69 -19.51 -0.91
C GLU A 296 20.18 -20.02 -2.26
N GLY A 297 20.94 -19.79 -3.35
CA GLY A 297 20.61 -20.28 -4.68
C GLY A 297 20.54 -21.83 -4.78
N GLU A 298 21.34 -22.52 -3.98
CA GLU A 298 21.32 -23.98 -3.89
C GLU A 298 20.12 -24.55 -3.12
N GLY A 299 19.51 -23.75 -2.26
CA GLY A 299 18.39 -24.20 -1.44
C GLY A 299 18.80 -25.11 -0.27
N SER A 300 17.90 -25.21 0.71
CA SER A 300 18.16 -25.90 1.98
C SER A 300 18.34 -27.42 1.86
N LEU A 301 17.77 -28.06 0.84
CA LEU A 301 17.86 -29.51 0.61
C LEU A 301 19.13 -29.88 -0.18
N GLY A 302 19.77 -28.87 -0.82
CA GLY A 302 21.00 -29.00 -1.61
C GLY A 302 22.30 -28.98 -0.81
N LYS A 303 22.32 -28.46 0.43
CA LYS A 303 23.55 -28.25 1.26
C LYS A 303 24.40 -29.49 1.55
N SER A 304 23.89 -30.69 1.27
CA SER A 304 24.56 -31.98 1.52
C SER A 304 24.91 -32.74 0.25
N LEU A 305 24.68 -32.16 -0.93
CA LEU A 305 25.06 -32.78 -2.19
C LEU A 305 26.58 -32.57 -2.39
N GLY A 306 27.34 -33.66 -2.30
CA GLY A 306 28.77 -33.66 -2.55
C GLY A 306 29.10 -33.60 -4.04
N GLY A 307 30.39 -33.52 -4.36
CA GLY A 307 30.89 -33.74 -5.73
C GLY A 307 31.04 -32.51 -6.61
N LYS A 308 30.80 -31.29 -6.11
CA LYS A 308 31.13 -30.05 -6.84
C LYS A 308 32.65 -29.93 -7.05
N ARG A 309 33.07 -29.63 -8.27
CA ARG A 309 34.46 -29.31 -8.65
C ARG A 309 34.84 -27.91 -8.20
N GLY A 310 33.98 -26.94 -8.43
CA GLY A 310 34.12 -25.55 -8.00
C GLY A 310 33.16 -25.19 -6.86
N ALA A 311 33.60 -24.33 -5.93
CA ALA A 311 32.75 -23.87 -4.82
C ALA A 311 31.54 -23.03 -5.30
N GLY A 312 31.68 -22.33 -6.42
CA GLY A 312 30.61 -21.54 -7.02
C GLY A 312 29.75 -22.29 -8.04
N ASP A 313 30.13 -23.51 -8.42
CA ASP A 313 29.36 -24.33 -9.38
C ASP A 313 27.96 -24.57 -8.80
N PHE A 314 26.94 -24.50 -9.66
CA PHE A 314 25.55 -24.54 -9.21
C PHE A 314 24.74 -25.66 -9.85
N ALA A 315 23.76 -26.20 -9.11
CA ALA A 315 22.97 -27.33 -9.56
C ALA A 315 22.02 -26.97 -10.72
N LEU A 316 22.10 -27.74 -11.81
CA LEU A 316 21.13 -27.74 -12.90
C LEU A 316 20.05 -28.81 -12.68
N TRP A 317 20.45 -29.96 -12.15
CA TRP A 317 19.55 -31.06 -11.80
C TRP A 317 19.96 -31.63 -10.45
N LYS A 318 19.00 -31.80 -9.55
CA LYS A 318 19.24 -32.30 -8.19
C LYS A 318 18.66 -33.70 -8.07
N LYS A 319 19.46 -34.64 -7.57
CA LYS A 319 18.96 -35.97 -7.23
C LYS A 319 17.89 -35.86 -6.15
N SER A 320 16.74 -36.48 -6.37
CA SER A 320 15.65 -36.48 -5.39
C SER A 320 15.98 -37.45 -4.25
N LYS A 321 15.70 -37.01 -3.02
CA LYS A 321 15.81 -37.83 -1.80
C LYS A 321 14.43 -38.41 -1.43
N PRO A 322 14.37 -39.46 -0.60
CA PRO A 322 13.09 -39.94 -0.07
C PRO A 322 12.29 -38.81 0.59
N GLY A 323 11.00 -38.73 0.25
CA GLY A 323 10.11 -37.66 0.69
C GLY A 323 10.22 -36.36 -0.13
N GLU A 324 10.93 -36.34 -1.26
CA GLU A 324 10.91 -35.23 -2.24
C GLU A 324 10.16 -35.65 -3.52
N PRO A 325 9.56 -34.70 -4.26
CA PRO A 325 9.04 -35.00 -5.59
C PRO A 325 10.18 -35.40 -6.54
N TYR A 326 9.86 -36.17 -7.57
CA TYR A 326 10.85 -36.64 -8.52
C TYR A 326 10.28 -36.82 -9.92
N TRP A 327 11.17 -36.67 -10.89
CA TRP A 327 10.96 -36.96 -12.30
C TRP A 327 12.11 -37.82 -12.81
N PRO A 328 11.83 -38.77 -13.72
CA PRO A 328 12.87 -39.58 -14.34
C PRO A 328 13.75 -38.72 -15.26
N SER A 329 15.05 -38.99 -15.24
CA SER A 329 16.05 -38.39 -16.15
C SER A 329 17.16 -39.39 -16.45
N LYS A 330 18.08 -39.07 -17.36
CA LYS A 330 19.25 -39.92 -17.64
C LYS A 330 20.21 -40.09 -16.45
N TRP A 331 20.13 -39.21 -15.45
CA TRP A 331 20.93 -39.27 -14.22
C TRP A 331 20.17 -39.92 -13.05
N GLY A 332 19.00 -40.49 -13.32
CA GLY A 332 18.09 -41.05 -12.32
C GLY A 332 16.99 -40.08 -11.91
N ASN A 333 16.24 -40.47 -10.87
CA ASN A 333 15.14 -39.67 -10.35
C ASN A 333 15.66 -38.39 -9.69
N GLY A 334 15.17 -37.24 -10.15
CA GLY A 334 15.57 -35.94 -9.63
C GLY A 334 14.56 -34.86 -9.92
N ARG A 335 14.99 -33.63 -9.71
CA ARG A 335 14.20 -32.42 -9.93
C ARG A 335 15.10 -31.28 -10.44
N PRO A 336 14.54 -30.27 -11.11
CA PRO A 336 15.28 -29.09 -11.52
C PRO A 336 16.00 -28.37 -10.37
N GLY A 337 17.12 -27.74 -10.67
CA GLY A 337 17.66 -26.64 -9.85
C GLY A 337 16.90 -25.35 -10.13
N TRP A 338 16.83 -24.44 -9.16
CA TRP A 338 16.00 -23.23 -9.23
C TRP A 338 16.25 -22.37 -10.48
N HIS A 339 17.51 -22.20 -10.88
CA HIS A 339 17.88 -21.30 -11.98
C HIS A 339 17.52 -21.86 -13.36
N ILE A 340 17.63 -23.18 -13.57
CA ILE A 340 17.46 -23.77 -14.91
C ILE A 340 16.02 -23.67 -15.43
N GLU A 341 15.08 -23.52 -14.52
CA GLU A 341 13.65 -23.42 -14.79
C GLU A 341 13.36 -22.23 -15.71
N CYS A 342 13.80 -21.04 -15.31
CA CYS A 342 13.57 -19.79 -16.03
C CYS A 342 14.30 -19.76 -17.37
N SER A 343 15.55 -20.23 -17.43
CA SER A 343 16.32 -20.38 -18.67
C SER A 343 15.54 -21.15 -19.74
N VAL A 344 14.92 -22.26 -19.35
CA VAL A 344 14.20 -23.15 -20.26
C VAL A 344 12.84 -22.58 -20.64
N MET A 345 12.03 -22.20 -19.65
CA MET A 345 10.67 -21.69 -19.89
C MET A 345 10.68 -20.41 -20.74
N ALA A 346 11.58 -19.48 -20.44
CA ALA A 346 11.68 -18.25 -21.21
C ALA A 346 12.14 -18.53 -22.64
N SER A 347 13.12 -19.41 -22.82
CA SER A 347 13.66 -19.75 -24.15
C SER A 347 12.68 -20.54 -25.02
N ASP A 348 11.83 -21.38 -24.41
CA ASP A 348 10.81 -22.13 -25.14
C ASP A 348 9.73 -21.19 -25.72
N VAL A 349 9.34 -20.15 -24.96
CA VAL A 349 8.26 -19.22 -25.35
C VAL A 349 8.75 -18.04 -26.20
N LEU A 350 9.95 -17.52 -25.92
CA LEU A 350 10.49 -16.30 -26.55
C LEU A 350 11.66 -16.59 -27.51
N GLY A 351 12.16 -17.82 -27.56
CA GLY A 351 13.26 -18.24 -28.41
C GLY A 351 14.64 -18.03 -27.76
N SER A 352 15.70 -18.25 -28.55
CA SER A 352 17.07 -18.19 -28.05
C SER A 352 17.55 -16.78 -27.69
N ARG A 353 16.79 -15.73 -27.99
CA ARG A 353 17.14 -14.34 -27.66
C ARG A 353 15.89 -13.52 -27.41
N MET A 354 15.87 -12.73 -26.35
CA MET A 354 14.76 -11.83 -25.99
C MET A 354 15.24 -10.40 -25.72
N ASP A 355 14.30 -9.46 -25.76
CA ASP A 355 14.57 -8.05 -25.53
C ASP A 355 14.82 -7.77 -24.05
N LEU A 356 13.80 -8.06 -23.22
CA LEU A 356 13.78 -7.69 -21.82
C LEU A 356 13.69 -8.93 -20.92
N HIS A 357 14.50 -8.93 -19.85
CA HIS A 357 14.31 -9.83 -18.74
C HIS A 357 14.28 -9.04 -17.42
N SER A 358 13.35 -9.35 -16.51
CA SER A 358 13.18 -8.59 -15.27
C SER A 358 12.87 -9.42 -14.03
N GLY A 359 13.16 -8.83 -12.87
CA GLY A 359 12.82 -9.38 -11.56
C GLY A 359 13.25 -8.43 -10.45
N GLY A 360 13.09 -8.84 -9.18
CA GLY A 360 13.65 -8.09 -8.06
C GLY A 360 15.18 -8.04 -8.14
N ILE A 361 15.80 -6.98 -7.61
CA ILE A 361 17.27 -6.83 -7.61
C ILE A 361 18.00 -7.94 -6.83
N ASP A 362 17.31 -8.61 -5.92
CA ASP A 362 17.76 -9.83 -5.24
C ASP A 362 17.92 -11.02 -6.21
N LEU A 363 17.19 -11.05 -7.32
CA LEU A 363 17.35 -12.08 -8.36
C LEU A 363 18.54 -11.83 -9.28
N ALA A 364 19.14 -10.63 -9.27
CA ALA A 364 20.28 -10.34 -10.14
C ALA A 364 21.44 -11.33 -9.91
N PHE A 365 21.68 -11.70 -8.65
CA PHE A 365 22.61 -12.77 -8.30
C PHE A 365 22.12 -13.59 -7.09
N PRO A 366 22.24 -14.92 -7.13
CA PRO A 366 22.84 -15.69 -8.22
C PRO A 366 21.89 -16.01 -9.38
N HIS A 367 20.58 -15.73 -9.24
CA HIS A 367 19.56 -16.30 -10.11
C HIS A 367 19.72 -15.93 -11.60
N HIS A 368 19.61 -14.66 -11.97
CA HIS A 368 19.71 -14.23 -13.36
C HIS A 368 21.12 -14.36 -13.95
N ASP A 369 22.17 -14.23 -13.13
CA ASP A 369 23.55 -14.51 -13.56
C ASP A 369 23.72 -15.98 -13.95
N ASN A 370 23.09 -16.90 -13.20
CA ASN A 370 23.08 -18.32 -13.52
C ASN A 370 22.22 -18.62 -14.75
N GLU A 371 21.08 -17.94 -14.92
CA GLU A 371 20.23 -18.10 -16.11
C GLU A 371 20.94 -17.68 -17.40
N LEU A 372 21.67 -16.56 -17.35
CA LEU A 372 22.50 -16.11 -18.46
C LEU A 372 23.53 -17.18 -18.82
N ALA A 373 24.29 -17.67 -17.84
CA ALA A 373 25.32 -18.68 -18.07
C ALA A 373 24.73 -19.98 -18.65
N GLN A 374 23.60 -20.45 -18.11
CA GLN A 374 22.90 -21.65 -18.59
C GLN A 374 22.42 -21.49 -20.03
N SER A 375 21.77 -20.37 -20.33
CA SER A 375 21.17 -20.12 -21.64
C SER A 375 22.21 -19.86 -22.69
N GLU A 376 23.22 -19.03 -22.39
CA GLU A 376 24.33 -18.78 -23.30
C GLU A 376 25.17 -20.04 -23.51
N ALA A 377 25.39 -20.88 -22.49
CA ALA A 377 26.01 -22.20 -22.68
C ALA A 377 25.19 -23.11 -23.61
N HIS A 378 23.87 -23.12 -23.46
CA HIS A 378 22.98 -23.93 -24.29
C HIS A 378 22.92 -23.46 -25.75
N PHE A 379 22.95 -22.15 -26.00
CA PHE A 379 22.79 -21.57 -27.33
C PHE A 379 24.10 -21.20 -28.04
N CYS A 380 25.22 -21.05 -27.33
CA CYS A 380 26.50 -20.70 -27.96
C CYS A 380 26.93 -21.69 -29.04
N GLU A 381 27.61 -21.17 -30.04
CA GLU A 381 28.31 -21.98 -31.03
C GLU A 381 29.81 -22.01 -30.67
N HIS A 382 30.56 -22.99 -31.19
CA HIS A 382 31.97 -23.11 -30.84
C HIS A 382 32.75 -21.82 -31.17
N GLY A 383 33.33 -21.20 -30.15
CA GLY A 383 34.13 -19.97 -30.28
C GLY A 383 33.34 -18.67 -30.32
N HIS A 384 32.01 -18.70 -30.12
CA HIS A 384 31.16 -17.51 -30.17
C HIS A 384 30.23 -17.44 -28.94
N GLU A 385 30.39 -16.38 -28.14
CA GLU A 385 29.45 -16.06 -27.06
C GLU A 385 28.07 -15.76 -27.66
N HIS A 386 27.02 -16.22 -26.98
CA HIS A 386 25.65 -15.96 -27.38
C HIS A 386 25.08 -14.81 -26.56
N THR A 387 24.16 -14.02 -27.11
CA THR A 387 23.40 -13.03 -26.32
C THR A 387 21.99 -13.54 -26.13
N TRP A 388 21.67 -13.98 -24.91
CA TRP A 388 20.34 -14.47 -24.57
C TRP A 388 19.36 -13.33 -24.26
N VAL A 389 19.80 -12.30 -23.53
CA VAL A 389 18.96 -11.14 -23.15
C VAL A 389 19.68 -9.85 -23.51
N ASN A 390 18.97 -8.91 -24.14
CA ASN A 390 19.54 -7.60 -24.47
C ASN A 390 19.55 -6.63 -23.27
N TYR A 391 18.47 -6.61 -22.49
CA TYR A 391 18.29 -5.66 -21.38
C TYR A 391 17.73 -6.34 -20.13
N PHE A 392 18.42 -6.16 -19.00
CA PHE A 392 17.92 -6.57 -17.69
C PHE A 392 17.38 -5.39 -16.88
N LEU A 393 16.14 -5.54 -16.42
CA LEU A 393 15.45 -4.57 -15.58
C LEU A 393 15.26 -5.16 -14.17
N HIS A 394 16.04 -4.68 -13.21
CA HIS A 394 15.90 -5.11 -11.82
C HIS A 394 15.21 -4.06 -10.96
N MET A 395 14.09 -4.44 -10.35
CA MET A 395 13.33 -3.57 -9.45
C MET A 395 14.03 -3.45 -8.09
N GLY A 396 14.18 -2.23 -7.59
CA GLY A 396 14.85 -1.99 -6.32
C GLY A 396 14.07 -2.53 -5.11
N HIS A 397 14.79 -2.83 -4.04
CA HIS A 397 14.21 -3.36 -2.79
C HIS A 397 13.20 -2.40 -2.16
N LEU A 398 12.27 -2.97 -1.38
CA LEU A 398 11.38 -2.23 -0.51
C LEU A 398 11.79 -2.38 0.96
N SER A 399 11.94 -1.28 1.67
CA SER A 399 12.13 -1.25 3.13
C SER A 399 11.02 -0.44 3.83
N ILE A 400 10.76 -0.77 5.10
CA ILE A 400 9.85 0.00 5.96
C ILE A 400 10.60 0.32 7.25
N SER A 401 10.69 1.62 7.59
CA SER A 401 11.26 2.12 8.85
C SER A 401 12.63 1.51 9.20
N GLY A 402 13.56 1.48 8.24
CA GLY A 402 14.93 1.00 8.44
C GLY A 402 15.14 -0.53 8.54
N SER A 403 14.11 -1.36 8.37
CA SER A 403 14.25 -2.83 8.31
C SER A 403 13.91 -3.37 6.91
N LYS A 404 14.73 -4.31 6.41
CA LYS A 404 14.39 -5.09 5.21
C LYS A 404 13.17 -5.95 5.54
N MET A 405 12.13 -5.90 4.72
CA MET A 405 11.02 -6.84 4.84
C MET A 405 11.40 -8.17 4.22
N SER A 406 11.24 -9.27 4.95
CA SER A 406 11.46 -10.60 4.38
C SER A 406 10.57 -11.66 5.05
N LYS A 407 10.24 -12.71 4.29
CA LYS A 407 9.42 -13.84 4.77
C LYS A 407 10.07 -14.57 5.94
N SER A 408 11.41 -14.66 5.96
CA SER A 408 12.16 -15.35 7.03
C SER A 408 12.07 -14.65 8.40
N LEU A 409 11.76 -13.36 8.42
CA LEU A 409 11.69 -12.55 9.65
C LEU A 409 10.26 -12.41 10.19
N LYS A 410 9.24 -12.91 9.47
CA LYS A 410 7.80 -12.70 9.74
C LYS A 410 7.44 -11.22 10.04
N ASN A 411 8.27 -10.27 9.60
CA ASN A 411 8.09 -8.82 9.75
C ASN A 411 7.49 -8.18 8.48
N PHE A 412 6.92 -9.00 7.59
CA PHE A 412 6.35 -8.56 6.32
C PHE A 412 4.86 -8.31 6.47
N GLN A 413 4.38 -7.25 5.85
CA GLN A 413 2.95 -7.05 5.65
C GLN A 413 2.55 -7.74 4.34
N THR A 414 1.54 -8.62 4.39
CA THR A 414 0.99 -9.20 3.16
C THR A 414 0.32 -8.11 2.33
N ILE A 415 0.16 -8.35 1.02
CA ILE A 415 -0.56 -7.41 0.14
C ILE A 415 -2.01 -7.27 0.61
N LYS A 416 -2.66 -8.41 0.92
CA LYS A 416 -4.01 -8.47 1.45
C LYS A 416 -4.19 -7.66 2.72
N ASP A 417 -3.31 -7.82 3.70
CA ASP A 417 -3.39 -7.05 4.96
C ASP A 417 -3.17 -5.55 4.70
N ALA A 418 -2.18 -5.21 3.86
CA ALA A 418 -1.90 -3.83 3.51
C ALA A 418 -3.10 -3.13 2.84
N LEU A 419 -3.80 -3.82 1.94
CA LEU A 419 -5.01 -3.32 1.28
C LEU A 419 -6.24 -3.30 2.20
N ALA A 420 -6.29 -4.16 3.22
CA ALA A 420 -7.36 -4.18 4.20
C ALA A 420 -7.21 -3.08 5.27
N SER A 421 -5.98 -2.64 5.57
CA SER A 421 -5.72 -1.74 6.70
C SER A 421 -5.18 -0.37 6.35
N THR A 422 -4.30 -0.25 5.35
CA THR A 422 -3.38 0.91 5.26
C THR A 422 -3.38 1.59 3.89
N TYR A 423 -3.61 0.85 2.81
CA TYR A 423 -3.50 1.37 1.45
C TYR A 423 -4.74 1.04 0.62
N THR A 424 -5.06 1.92 -0.32
CA THR A 424 -5.81 1.51 -1.50
C THR A 424 -4.82 1.02 -2.57
N ALA A 425 -5.30 0.29 -3.57
CA ALA A 425 -4.46 -0.12 -4.71
C ALA A 425 -3.82 1.10 -5.40
N ARG A 426 -4.59 2.18 -5.57
CA ARG A 426 -4.13 3.43 -6.16
C ARG A 426 -3.09 4.13 -5.29
N SER A 427 -3.33 4.29 -3.98
CA SER A 427 -2.39 5.00 -3.12
C SER A 427 -1.05 4.26 -3.02
N MET A 428 -1.08 2.92 -3.01
CA MET A 428 0.14 2.09 -3.07
C MET A 428 0.91 2.31 -4.38
N ARG A 429 0.23 2.36 -5.54
CA ARG A 429 0.85 2.69 -6.83
C ARG A 429 1.49 4.08 -6.82
N ILE A 430 0.80 5.08 -6.29
CA ILE A 430 1.31 6.46 -6.19
C ILE A 430 2.60 6.51 -5.35
N VAL A 431 2.65 5.79 -4.22
CA VAL A 431 3.87 5.64 -3.43
C VAL A 431 5.01 5.09 -4.29
N PHE A 432 4.79 4.03 -5.06
CA PHE A 432 5.84 3.47 -5.91
C PHE A 432 6.28 4.40 -7.05
N LEU A 433 5.37 5.21 -7.61
CA LEU A 433 5.66 6.19 -8.66
C LEU A 433 6.55 7.35 -8.19
N HIS A 434 6.52 7.67 -6.90
CA HIS A 434 7.38 8.70 -6.31
C HIS A 434 8.85 8.27 -6.18
N GLY A 435 9.14 6.97 -6.20
CA GLY A 435 10.49 6.42 -6.26
C GLY A 435 10.85 5.94 -7.67
N ARG A 436 12.13 6.03 -8.04
CA ARG A 436 12.61 5.40 -9.29
C ARG A 436 12.46 3.88 -9.20
N TRP A 437 12.06 3.22 -10.28
CA TRP A 437 11.76 1.78 -10.28
C TRP A 437 12.97 0.90 -9.93
N ASN A 438 14.17 1.29 -10.34
CA ASN A 438 15.42 0.55 -10.16
C ASN A 438 16.13 0.85 -8.82
N ASP A 439 15.72 1.90 -8.11
CA ASP A 439 16.30 2.29 -6.82
C ASP A 439 15.53 1.66 -5.66
N GLY A 440 16.22 1.45 -4.54
CA GLY A 440 15.58 1.04 -3.29
C GLY A 440 14.60 2.11 -2.81
N VAL A 441 13.41 1.69 -2.36
CA VAL A 441 12.38 2.57 -1.83
C VAL A 441 12.15 2.27 -0.36
N GLU A 442 12.25 3.30 0.47
CA GLU A 442 11.85 3.24 1.87
C GLU A 442 10.49 3.92 2.05
N ILE A 443 9.47 3.16 2.47
CA ILE A 443 8.15 3.74 2.74
C ILE A 443 8.18 4.42 4.12
N THR A 444 8.27 5.75 4.11
CA THR A 444 8.15 6.58 5.31
C THR A 444 6.72 7.12 5.47
N PRO A 445 6.29 7.52 6.69
CA PRO A 445 5.02 8.22 6.88
C PRO A 445 4.89 9.48 6.01
N SER A 446 5.99 10.23 5.83
CA SER A 446 6.01 11.42 4.96
C SER A 446 5.75 11.07 3.49
N MET A 447 6.27 9.93 3.02
CA MET A 447 6.07 9.50 1.64
C MET A 447 4.61 9.12 1.38
N ARG A 448 3.93 8.52 2.37
CA ARG A 448 2.48 8.28 2.31
C ARG A 448 1.68 9.57 2.25
N THR A 449 1.96 10.52 3.16
CA THR A 449 1.28 11.82 3.15
C THR A 449 1.48 12.57 1.83
N GLN A 450 2.66 12.46 1.22
CA GLN A 450 2.91 13.04 -0.10
C GLN A 450 2.04 12.39 -1.18
N ALA A 451 1.92 11.06 -1.18
CA ALA A 451 1.06 10.32 -2.10
C ALA A 451 -0.42 10.71 -1.93
N ASP A 452 -0.91 10.75 -0.69
CA ASP A 452 -2.29 11.14 -0.38
C ASP A 452 -2.59 12.58 -0.85
N THR A 453 -1.64 13.49 -0.64
CA THR A 453 -1.76 14.90 -1.07
C THR A 453 -1.80 15.01 -2.59
N TRP A 454 -0.95 14.23 -3.28
CA TRP A 454 -0.92 14.19 -4.73
C TRP A 454 -2.24 13.65 -5.30
N GLU A 455 -2.74 12.53 -4.75
CA GLU A 455 -4.03 11.94 -5.15
C GLU A 455 -5.16 12.95 -4.94
N THR A 456 -5.24 13.56 -3.76
CA THR A 456 -6.23 14.60 -3.43
C THR A 456 -6.19 15.77 -4.42
N THR A 457 -5.00 16.18 -4.84
CA THR A 457 -4.82 17.27 -5.82
C THR A 457 -5.42 16.90 -7.18
N VAL A 458 -5.20 15.67 -7.65
CA VAL A 458 -5.76 15.16 -8.91
C VAL A 458 -7.28 15.00 -8.81
N ASN A 459 -7.79 14.44 -7.70
CA ASN A 459 -9.23 14.30 -7.44
C ASN A 459 -9.93 15.66 -7.53
N ASN A 460 -9.44 16.64 -6.76
CA ASN A 460 -10.02 17.98 -6.72
C ASN A 460 -9.98 18.67 -8.08
N PHE A 461 -8.88 18.50 -8.82
CA PHE A 461 -8.76 19.05 -10.16
C PHE A 461 -9.83 18.46 -11.09
N PHE A 462 -9.96 17.14 -11.15
CA PHE A 462 -10.98 16.50 -11.98
C PHE A 462 -12.39 16.90 -11.59
N THR A 463 -12.72 16.93 -10.31
CA THR A 463 -14.04 17.35 -9.82
C THR A 463 -14.35 18.80 -10.20
N ASN A 464 -13.38 19.71 -10.03
CA ASN A 464 -13.56 21.11 -10.40
C ASN A 464 -13.74 21.29 -11.92
N VAL A 465 -12.94 20.61 -12.75
CA VAL A 465 -13.06 20.71 -14.21
C VAL A 465 -14.40 20.14 -14.71
N LYS A 466 -14.82 18.98 -14.19
CA LYS A 466 -16.15 18.43 -14.47
C LYS A 466 -17.25 19.46 -14.16
N SER A 467 -17.18 20.07 -12.98
CA SER A 467 -18.16 21.08 -12.54
C SER A 467 -18.21 22.30 -13.46
N LEU A 468 -17.05 22.82 -13.88
CA LEU A 468 -16.97 23.96 -14.80
C LEU A 468 -17.54 23.65 -16.19
N LEU A 469 -17.30 22.45 -16.72
CA LEU A 469 -17.84 22.03 -18.01
C LEU A 469 -19.37 21.88 -17.96
N VAL A 470 -19.87 21.36 -16.85
CA VAL A 470 -21.31 21.29 -16.57
C VAL A 470 -21.92 22.70 -16.58
N GLU A 471 -21.31 23.67 -15.92
CA GLU A 471 -21.80 25.07 -15.91
C GLU A 471 -21.78 25.69 -17.31
N ALA A 472 -20.68 25.55 -18.05
CA ALA A 472 -20.55 26.11 -19.40
C ALA A 472 -21.56 25.51 -20.40
N SER A 473 -21.91 24.24 -20.24
CA SER A 473 -22.95 23.59 -21.06
C SER A 473 -24.35 24.19 -20.82
N GLU A 474 -24.64 24.71 -19.62
CA GLU A 474 -25.88 25.45 -19.35
C GLU A 474 -25.93 26.79 -20.08
N THR A 475 -24.82 27.53 -20.06
CA THR A 475 -24.70 28.80 -20.81
C THR A 475 -24.82 28.56 -22.31
N THR A 476 -24.25 27.46 -22.81
CA THR A 476 -24.33 27.08 -24.23
C THR A 476 -25.74 26.63 -24.63
N THR A 477 -26.54 26.09 -23.72
CA THR A 477 -27.96 25.76 -23.98
C THR A 477 -28.86 27.01 -23.96
N ALA A 478 -28.51 28.01 -23.12
CA ALA A 478 -29.11 29.35 -23.18
C ALA A 478 -28.70 30.12 -24.45
N ILE A 479 -27.48 29.91 -24.95
CA ILE A 479 -26.95 30.50 -26.19
C ILE A 479 -27.34 29.69 -27.43
N LYS A 480 -27.69 28.39 -27.34
CA LYS A 480 -28.21 27.63 -28.50
C LYS A 480 -29.60 28.11 -28.98
N LYS A 481 -30.27 28.98 -28.22
CA LYS A 481 -31.42 29.79 -28.71
C LYS A 481 -31.00 31.04 -29.50
N GLY A 482 -29.71 31.34 -29.58
CA GLY A 482 -29.14 32.46 -30.31
C GLY A 482 -27.70 32.17 -30.74
N VAL A 483 -27.58 31.72 -32.00
CA VAL A 483 -26.34 31.58 -32.80
C VAL A 483 -25.78 30.15 -32.86
N GLU A 484 -26.22 29.44 -33.91
CA GLU A 484 -25.39 28.48 -34.63
C GLU A 484 -24.17 29.21 -35.19
N GLY A 485 -22.97 28.76 -34.83
CA GLY A 485 -21.77 29.24 -35.48
C GLY A 485 -20.50 28.99 -34.67
N LEU A 486 -19.73 28.01 -35.13
CA LEU A 486 -18.30 28.11 -35.48
C LEU A 486 -17.46 26.94 -34.95
N SER A 487 -17.20 26.04 -35.90
CA SER A 487 -15.98 25.25 -36.12
C SER A 487 -14.79 25.60 -35.21
N ILE A 488 -14.28 24.60 -34.50
CA ILE A 488 -12.99 24.65 -33.82
C ILE A 488 -11.92 24.13 -34.80
N THR A 489 -11.08 25.04 -35.30
CA THR A 489 -9.79 24.72 -35.89
C THR A 489 -8.76 24.53 -34.77
N GLU A 490 -7.99 23.43 -34.85
CA GLU A 490 -6.77 23.21 -34.07
C GLU A 490 -5.78 24.36 -34.32
N ASN A 491 -5.65 25.28 -33.35
CA ASN A 491 -4.55 26.25 -33.36
C ASN A 491 -3.62 25.94 -32.18
N LYS A 492 -2.38 25.57 -32.50
CA LYS A 492 -1.26 25.53 -31.55
C LYS A 492 -1.01 26.96 -31.05
N SER A 493 -1.59 27.30 -29.90
CA SER A 493 -1.28 28.55 -29.20
C SER A 493 0.15 28.51 -28.67
N THR A 494 0.92 29.58 -28.85
CA THR A 494 2.29 29.74 -28.33
C THR A 494 2.35 30.39 -26.95
N GLU A 495 1.21 30.78 -26.38
CA GLU A 495 1.08 31.41 -25.05
C GLU A 495 -0.11 30.81 -24.29
N GLY A 496 -0.17 31.04 -22.97
CA GLY A 496 -1.28 30.59 -22.11
C GLY A 496 -1.21 29.11 -21.71
N LEU A 497 -2.31 28.58 -21.17
CA LEU A 497 -2.34 27.25 -20.56
C LEU A 497 -2.12 26.12 -21.58
N LEU A 498 -2.51 26.32 -22.83
CA LEU A 498 -2.23 25.35 -23.90
C LEU A 498 -0.73 25.19 -24.18
N ALA A 499 0.04 26.29 -24.16
CA ALA A 499 1.50 26.21 -24.33
C ALA A 499 2.17 25.49 -23.15
N ASP A 500 1.71 25.78 -21.92
CA ASP A 500 2.13 25.05 -20.72
C ASP A 500 1.81 23.54 -20.81
N LEU A 501 0.65 23.18 -21.38
CA LEU A 501 0.27 21.79 -21.60
C LEU A 501 1.18 21.09 -22.63
N GLU A 502 1.53 21.74 -23.73
CA GLU A 502 2.49 21.18 -24.69
C GLU A 502 3.87 20.98 -24.07
N GLN A 503 4.35 21.93 -23.26
CA GLN A 503 5.59 21.77 -22.50
C GLN A 503 5.50 20.60 -21.51
N ALA A 504 4.36 20.41 -20.84
CA ALA A 504 4.15 19.27 -19.95
C ALA A 504 4.16 17.93 -20.70
N LYS A 505 3.55 17.86 -21.89
CA LYS A 505 3.60 16.69 -22.79
C LYS A 505 5.04 16.34 -23.17
N GLU A 506 5.82 17.32 -23.61
CA GLU A 506 7.23 17.14 -23.95
C GLU A 506 8.05 16.70 -22.73
N GLY A 507 7.82 17.32 -21.57
CA GLY A 507 8.49 16.98 -20.32
C GLY A 507 8.20 15.56 -19.84
N VAL A 508 6.94 15.11 -19.93
CA VAL A 508 6.57 13.71 -19.63
C VAL A 508 7.22 12.76 -20.63
N ASN A 509 7.18 13.08 -21.93
CA ASN A 509 7.81 12.24 -22.94
C ASN A 509 9.32 12.10 -22.71
N ALA A 510 10.02 13.19 -22.38
CA ALA A 510 11.44 13.17 -22.05
C ALA A 510 11.73 12.35 -20.78
N ALA A 511 10.92 12.50 -19.73
CA ALA A 511 11.05 11.73 -18.50
C ALA A 511 10.85 10.23 -18.74
N LEU A 512 9.79 9.85 -19.46
CA LEU A 512 9.51 8.45 -19.79
C LEU A 512 10.55 7.85 -20.74
N SER A 513 11.08 8.65 -21.67
CA SER A 513 12.13 8.22 -22.60
C SER A 513 13.48 8.03 -21.91
N ASN A 514 13.68 8.59 -20.72
CA ASN A 514 14.89 8.43 -19.92
C ASN A 514 14.66 7.45 -18.77
N SER A 515 14.59 6.17 -19.12
CA SER A 515 14.45 5.05 -18.19
C SER A 515 13.20 5.15 -17.32
N PHE A 516 12.08 5.57 -17.91
CA PHE A 516 10.78 5.60 -17.24
C PHE A 516 10.79 6.41 -15.93
N ASP A 517 11.30 7.65 -15.95
CA ASP A 517 11.40 8.52 -14.75
C ASP A 517 10.02 8.97 -14.25
N THR A 518 9.30 8.06 -13.58
CA THR A 518 7.97 8.31 -13.04
C THR A 518 7.95 9.39 -11.96
N PRO A 519 8.96 9.57 -11.08
CA PRO A 519 8.97 10.69 -10.15
C PRO A 519 8.88 12.06 -10.86
N GLN A 520 9.56 12.21 -12.00
CA GLN A 520 9.48 13.43 -12.79
C GLN A 520 8.09 13.59 -13.45
N VAL A 521 7.48 12.51 -13.94
CA VAL A 521 6.11 12.54 -14.46
C VAL A 521 5.11 13.02 -13.39
N MET A 522 5.20 12.48 -12.17
CA MET A 522 4.33 12.88 -11.05
C MET A 522 4.45 14.37 -10.72
N ARG A 523 5.67 14.92 -10.76
CA ARG A 523 5.92 16.37 -10.58
C ARG A 523 5.34 17.20 -11.72
N THR A 524 5.53 16.77 -12.97
CA THR A 524 5.00 17.49 -14.15
C THR A 524 3.47 17.53 -14.14
N ILE A 525 2.80 16.44 -13.75
CA ILE A 525 1.33 16.42 -13.58
C ILE A 525 0.89 17.42 -12.51
N ALA A 526 1.52 17.41 -11.34
CA ALA A 526 1.17 18.34 -10.25
C ALA A 526 1.37 19.81 -10.67
N ASP A 527 2.43 20.10 -11.43
CA ASP A 527 2.71 21.46 -11.91
C ASP A 527 1.67 21.95 -12.92
N ILE A 528 1.30 21.13 -13.92
CA ILE A 528 0.28 21.56 -14.90
C ILE A 528 -1.10 21.70 -14.26
N ILE A 529 -1.45 20.86 -13.27
CA ILE A 529 -2.68 21.00 -12.49
C ILE A 529 -2.67 22.33 -11.72
N ARG A 530 -1.54 22.68 -11.10
CA ARG A 530 -1.38 23.97 -10.40
C ARG A 530 -1.60 25.14 -11.36
N LYS A 531 -0.99 25.12 -12.54
CA LYS A 531 -1.15 26.16 -13.58
C LYS A 531 -2.60 26.25 -14.07
N ALA A 532 -3.26 25.11 -14.30
CA ALA A 532 -4.67 25.05 -14.66
C ALA A 532 -5.57 25.63 -13.56
N ASN A 533 -5.31 25.32 -12.28
CA ASN A 533 -6.06 25.88 -11.15
C ASN A 533 -5.87 27.40 -11.03
N ILE A 534 -4.69 27.94 -11.34
CA ILE A 534 -4.46 29.39 -11.41
C ILE A 534 -5.32 30.02 -12.52
N ASN A 535 -5.41 29.37 -13.69
CA ASN A 535 -6.28 29.82 -14.78
C ASN A 535 -7.77 29.77 -14.38
N ILE A 536 -8.20 28.72 -13.68
CA ILE A 536 -9.56 28.58 -13.13
C ILE A 536 -9.89 29.74 -12.17
N GLY A 537 -8.94 30.15 -11.34
CA GLY A 537 -9.12 31.23 -10.37
C GLY A 537 -8.92 32.65 -10.93
N ALA A 538 -8.67 32.81 -12.24
CA ALA A 538 -8.42 34.12 -12.83
C ALA A 538 -9.69 35.00 -12.83
N PRO A 539 -9.57 36.35 -12.72
CA PRO A 539 -10.72 37.26 -12.75
C PRO A 539 -11.58 37.09 -14.01
N ASN A 540 -12.90 37.28 -13.85
CA ASN A 540 -13.93 37.09 -14.89
C ASN A 540 -13.49 37.63 -16.26
N GLY A 541 -13.25 36.72 -17.22
CA GLY A 541 -12.90 37.03 -18.62
C GLY A 541 -11.71 36.26 -19.20
N ASN A 542 -10.82 35.72 -18.36
CA ASN A 542 -9.57 35.06 -18.80
C ASN A 542 -9.55 33.53 -18.62
N LEU A 543 -10.69 32.90 -18.29
CA LEU A 543 -10.78 31.44 -18.18
C LEU A 543 -10.66 30.78 -19.56
N GLU A 544 -9.62 29.99 -19.77
CA GLU A 544 -9.39 29.23 -20.99
C GLU A 544 -10.04 27.83 -20.87
N LEU A 545 -11.38 27.76 -20.87
CA LEU A 545 -12.09 26.51 -20.55
C LEU A 545 -11.67 25.31 -21.42
N SER A 546 -11.45 25.53 -22.72
CA SER A 546 -10.97 24.49 -23.64
C SER A 546 -9.55 24.00 -23.29
N ALA A 547 -8.68 24.90 -22.81
CA ALA A 547 -7.33 24.54 -22.36
C ALA A 547 -7.37 23.74 -21.06
N VAL A 548 -8.25 24.12 -20.13
CA VAL A 548 -8.50 23.41 -18.87
C VAL A 548 -9.05 22.00 -19.14
N GLU A 549 -10.01 21.86 -20.04
CA GLU A 549 -10.55 20.55 -20.47
C GLU A 549 -9.47 19.68 -21.12
N SER A 550 -8.69 20.25 -22.05
CA SER A 550 -7.59 19.54 -22.72
C SER A 550 -6.53 19.06 -21.72
N THR A 551 -6.25 19.88 -20.71
CA THR A 551 -5.36 19.52 -19.61
C THR A 551 -5.92 18.36 -18.80
N ALA A 552 -7.20 18.41 -18.41
CA ALA A 552 -7.84 17.34 -17.66
C ALA A 552 -7.85 16.01 -18.42
N LYS A 553 -8.22 16.02 -19.71
CA LYS A 553 -8.17 14.83 -20.58
C LYS A 553 -6.76 14.26 -20.71
N TRP A 554 -5.75 15.12 -20.86
CA TRP A 554 -4.36 14.67 -20.90
C TRP A 554 -3.92 14.05 -19.57
N VAL A 555 -4.23 14.69 -18.44
CA VAL A 555 -3.93 14.13 -17.10
C VAL A 555 -4.63 12.77 -16.94
N THR A 556 -5.91 12.65 -17.30
CA THR A 556 -6.66 11.37 -17.29
C THR A 556 -5.93 10.29 -18.08
N LYS A 557 -5.46 10.61 -19.28
CA LYS A 557 -4.69 9.66 -20.09
C LYS A 557 -3.41 9.21 -19.40
N ILE A 558 -2.61 10.13 -18.86
CA ILE A 558 -1.34 9.77 -18.22
C ILE A 558 -1.58 8.94 -16.94
N VAL A 559 -2.53 9.31 -16.08
CA VAL A 559 -2.82 8.52 -14.87
C VAL A 559 -3.42 7.15 -15.20
N GLY A 560 -4.17 7.04 -16.30
CA GLY A 560 -4.63 5.77 -16.86
C GLY A 560 -3.48 4.87 -17.32
N ILE A 561 -2.50 5.43 -18.06
CA ILE A 561 -1.27 4.72 -18.47
C ILE A 561 -0.48 4.24 -17.25
N LEU A 562 -0.40 5.04 -16.17
CA LEU A 562 0.26 4.64 -14.93
C LEU A 562 -0.55 3.59 -14.12
N GLY A 563 -1.74 3.21 -14.59
CA GLY A 563 -2.62 2.24 -13.94
C GLY A 563 -3.17 2.72 -12.59
N LEU A 564 -3.29 4.04 -12.40
CA LEU A 564 -3.86 4.62 -11.19
C LEU A 564 -5.38 4.50 -11.15
N ASP A 565 -6.00 4.18 -12.27
CA ASP A 565 -7.43 3.89 -12.37
C ASP A 565 -7.63 2.44 -12.80
N ALA A 566 -8.23 1.63 -11.92
CA ALA A 566 -8.52 0.23 -12.22
C ALA A 566 -9.70 0.06 -13.19
N ASN A 567 -10.54 1.09 -13.35
CA ASN A 567 -11.71 1.04 -14.22
C ASN A 567 -11.43 1.66 -15.60
N ALA A 568 -10.30 2.34 -15.78
CA ALA A 568 -9.97 3.00 -17.03
C ALA A 568 -9.29 2.03 -18.01
N ASN A 569 -9.69 2.11 -19.28
CA ASN A 569 -9.15 1.30 -20.36
C ASN A 569 -8.51 2.18 -21.45
N PRO A 570 -7.43 1.73 -22.12
CA PRO A 570 -6.90 2.39 -23.31
C PRO A 570 -8.02 2.57 -24.37
N PRO A 571 -8.06 3.68 -25.12
CA PRO A 571 -7.06 4.75 -25.21
C PRO A 571 -7.13 5.84 -24.10
N TYR A 572 -7.93 5.64 -23.06
CA TYR A 572 -8.11 6.56 -21.92
C TYR A 572 -8.71 7.93 -22.29
N GLU A 573 -9.73 7.95 -23.15
CA GLU A 573 -10.34 9.16 -23.73
C GLU A 573 -11.39 9.86 -22.84
N GLY A 574 -11.55 9.41 -21.58
CA GLY A 574 -12.48 10.00 -20.61
C GLY A 574 -11.99 11.31 -19.96
N LEU A 575 -12.75 11.80 -18.98
CA LEU A 575 -12.37 12.94 -18.15
C LEU A 575 -12.53 12.59 -16.66
N GLY A 576 -11.42 12.70 -15.94
CA GLY A 576 -11.30 12.27 -14.55
C GLY A 576 -11.12 10.76 -14.37
N TRP A 577 -11.34 10.29 -13.15
CA TRP A 577 -11.41 8.87 -12.85
C TRP A 577 -12.66 8.25 -13.49
N ALA A 578 -12.50 7.09 -14.12
CA ALA A 578 -13.58 6.27 -14.61
C ALA A 578 -14.44 5.81 -13.42
N SER A 579 -15.75 6.05 -13.51
CA SER A 579 -16.67 5.58 -12.49
C SER A 579 -16.68 4.05 -12.48
N THR A 580 -16.89 3.46 -11.30
CA THR A 580 -17.13 2.01 -11.15
C THR A 580 -18.38 1.52 -11.89
N ALA A 581 -19.19 2.45 -12.43
CA ALA A 581 -20.52 2.21 -12.96
C ALA A 581 -20.62 2.32 -14.49
N VAL A 582 -19.51 2.30 -15.24
CA VAL A 582 -19.59 2.22 -16.71
C VAL A 582 -19.57 0.74 -17.14
N SER A 583 -20.60 -0.02 -16.75
CA SER A 583 -21.04 -1.10 -17.61
C SER A 583 -21.99 -0.49 -18.64
N ALA A 584 -21.89 -0.94 -19.89
CA ALA A 584 -22.79 -0.49 -20.97
C ALA A 584 -24.29 -0.84 -20.73
N ASP A 585 -24.60 -1.51 -19.61
CA ASP A 585 -25.91 -2.10 -19.30
C ASP A 585 -26.72 -1.33 -18.24
N VAL A 586 -26.25 -0.17 -17.78
CA VAL A 586 -26.99 0.61 -16.77
C VAL A 586 -28.27 1.21 -17.38
N ASN A 587 -29.43 0.81 -16.86
CA ASN A 587 -30.72 1.37 -17.24
C ASN A 587 -30.80 2.86 -16.82
N PRO A 588 -30.94 3.82 -17.76
CA PRO A 588 -30.95 5.25 -17.45
C PRO A 588 -32.01 5.67 -16.41
N THR A 589 -33.17 5.02 -16.44
CA THR A 589 -34.27 5.30 -15.50
C THR A 589 -33.90 4.90 -14.07
N THR A 590 -33.21 3.77 -13.91
CA THR A 590 -32.74 3.32 -12.59
C THR A 590 -31.58 4.16 -12.08
N ALA A 591 -30.67 4.58 -12.98
CA ALA A 591 -29.53 5.41 -12.64
C ALA A 591 -29.92 6.80 -12.13
N VAL A 592 -30.97 7.40 -12.70
CA VAL A 592 -31.37 8.77 -12.36
C VAL A 592 -32.26 8.87 -11.12
N GLU A 593 -32.85 7.76 -10.69
CA GLU A 593 -33.87 7.73 -9.64
C GLU A 593 -33.43 8.38 -8.31
N PRO A 594 -32.19 8.21 -7.80
CA PRO A 594 -31.75 8.89 -6.58
C PRO A 594 -31.80 10.43 -6.69
N TYR A 595 -31.37 10.98 -7.84
CA TYR A 595 -31.38 12.43 -8.09
C TYR A 595 -32.81 12.96 -8.25
N LYS A 596 -33.65 12.20 -8.96
CA LYS A 596 -35.06 12.51 -9.16
C LYS A 596 -35.85 12.48 -7.83
N ALA A 597 -35.57 11.52 -6.96
CA ALA A 597 -36.19 11.40 -5.65
C ALA A 597 -35.87 12.62 -4.77
N VAL A 598 -34.60 13.06 -4.74
CA VAL A 598 -34.19 14.28 -4.02
C VAL A 598 -34.91 15.50 -4.59
N TYR A 599 -34.89 15.70 -5.92
CA TYR A 599 -35.58 16.82 -6.55
C TYR A 599 -37.07 16.88 -6.17
N ASN A 600 -37.77 15.75 -6.25
CA ASN A 600 -39.20 15.67 -5.92
C ASN A 600 -39.48 15.98 -4.44
N SER A 601 -38.64 15.45 -3.53
CA SER A 601 -38.75 15.73 -2.09
C SER A 601 -38.55 17.22 -1.81
N VAL A 602 -37.50 17.81 -2.37
CA VAL A 602 -37.17 19.23 -2.20
C VAL A 602 -38.26 20.13 -2.77
N LEU A 603 -38.79 19.78 -3.95
CA LEU A 603 -39.87 20.52 -4.59
C LEU A 603 -41.16 20.48 -3.75
N SER A 604 -41.48 19.32 -3.16
CA SER A 604 -42.63 19.17 -2.27
C SER A 604 -42.50 20.03 -1.01
N ASP A 605 -41.32 20.01 -0.38
CA ASP A 605 -41.06 20.78 0.84
C ASP A 605 -41.02 22.29 0.57
N ALA A 606 -40.42 22.71 -0.55
CA ALA A 606 -40.44 24.12 -0.95
C ALA A 606 -41.86 24.64 -1.21
N LYS A 607 -42.77 23.79 -1.73
CA LYS A 607 -44.19 24.15 -1.94
C LYS A 607 -45.00 24.19 -0.64
N SER A 608 -44.59 23.44 0.39
CA SER A 608 -45.29 23.42 1.68
C SER A 608 -44.90 24.59 2.58
N ILE A 609 -43.70 25.14 2.37
CA ILE A 609 -43.24 26.39 2.99
C ILE A 609 -43.98 27.54 2.29
N GLY A 610 -44.69 28.40 3.04
CA GLY A 610 -45.46 29.52 2.50
C GLY A 610 -44.59 30.65 1.92
N LEU A 611 -43.93 30.38 0.80
CA LEU A 611 -42.96 31.27 0.16
C LEU A 611 -43.64 32.51 -0.47
N PRO A 612 -42.98 33.67 -0.46
CA PRO A 612 -43.48 34.86 -1.13
C PRO A 612 -43.53 34.64 -2.65
N ALA A 613 -44.59 35.14 -3.30
CA ALA A 613 -44.74 35.06 -4.74
C ALA A 613 -43.65 35.90 -5.44
N SER A 614 -42.75 35.23 -6.15
CA SER A 614 -41.73 35.81 -7.02
C SER A 614 -41.79 35.09 -8.36
N GLU A 615 -41.69 35.83 -9.46
CA GLU A 615 -41.69 35.27 -10.82
C GLU A 615 -40.62 34.16 -10.97
N THR A 616 -39.45 34.36 -10.37
CA THR A 616 -38.35 33.38 -10.35
C THR A 616 -38.71 32.11 -9.57
N LEU A 617 -39.29 32.24 -8.37
CA LEU A 617 -39.71 31.08 -7.56
C LEU A 617 -40.86 30.32 -8.22
N THR A 618 -41.85 31.04 -8.78
CA THR A 618 -42.96 30.41 -9.50
C THR A 618 -42.46 29.63 -10.72
N SER A 619 -41.47 30.15 -11.44
CA SER A 619 -40.82 29.44 -12.54
C SER A 619 -40.07 28.19 -12.06
N LEU A 620 -39.24 28.29 -11.02
CA LEU A 620 -38.47 27.15 -10.49
C LEU A 620 -39.38 26.05 -9.91
N LEU A 621 -40.48 26.42 -9.25
CA LEU A 621 -41.45 25.47 -8.66
C LEU A 621 -42.33 24.76 -9.71
N SER A 622 -42.34 25.25 -10.96
CA SER A 622 -43.09 24.69 -12.09
C SER A 622 -42.21 24.06 -13.16
N GLN A 623 -40.88 24.19 -13.06
CA GLN A 623 -39.92 23.58 -13.97
C GLN A 623 -39.99 22.05 -13.92
N SER A 624 -39.80 21.38 -15.07
CA SER A 624 -39.63 19.93 -15.14
C SER A 624 -38.26 19.59 -15.76
N PRO A 625 -37.37 18.88 -15.04
CA PRO A 625 -36.10 18.41 -15.59
C PRO A 625 -36.21 17.25 -16.59
N ALA A 626 -37.38 16.59 -16.69
CA ALA A 626 -37.56 15.37 -17.48
C ALA A 626 -37.22 15.52 -18.98
N PRO A 627 -37.61 16.60 -19.69
CA PRO A 627 -37.31 16.74 -21.11
C PRO A 627 -35.80 16.80 -21.43
N GLU A 628 -35.00 17.42 -20.54
CA GLU A 628 -33.55 17.46 -20.70
C GLU A 628 -32.92 16.08 -20.44
N PHE A 629 -33.42 15.35 -19.44
CA PHE A 629 -33.03 13.96 -19.19
C PHE A 629 -33.35 13.05 -20.39
N ASP A 630 -34.56 13.14 -20.95
CA ASP A 630 -34.98 12.33 -22.10
C ASP A 630 -34.06 12.56 -23.31
N LEU A 631 -33.68 13.83 -23.57
CA LEU A 631 -32.73 14.18 -24.63
C LEU A 631 -31.32 13.59 -24.40
N LEU A 632 -30.84 13.57 -23.15
CA LEU A 632 -29.55 12.93 -22.82
C LEU A 632 -29.61 11.42 -23.09
N VAL A 633 -30.72 10.77 -22.75
CA VAL A 633 -30.91 9.34 -23.03
C VAL A 633 -30.95 9.06 -24.53
N GLU A 634 -31.66 9.88 -25.31
CA GLU A 634 -31.77 9.80 -26.77
C GLU A 634 -30.42 9.99 -27.48
N THR A 635 -29.57 10.86 -26.95
CA THR A 635 -28.20 11.11 -27.46
C THR A 635 -27.20 10.03 -27.08
N GLY A 636 -27.64 8.97 -26.38
CA GLY A 636 -26.82 7.82 -26.05
C GLY A 636 -26.01 7.96 -24.75
N ILE A 637 -26.23 9.00 -23.96
CA ILE A 637 -25.57 9.19 -22.67
C ILE A 637 -26.05 8.11 -21.68
N ARG A 638 -25.11 7.47 -20.99
CA ARG A 638 -25.37 6.41 -20.00
C ARG A 638 -24.71 6.65 -18.65
N ASP A 639 -23.88 7.69 -18.55
CA ASP A 639 -23.19 8.04 -17.31
C ASP A 639 -24.20 8.57 -16.26
N PRO A 640 -24.31 7.96 -15.06
CA PRO A 640 -25.27 8.36 -14.04
C PRO A 640 -25.10 9.80 -13.56
N GLU A 641 -23.86 10.32 -13.47
CA GLU A 641 -23.60 11.70 -13.06
C GLU A 641 -24.22 12.65 -14.09
N GLN A 642 -23.96 12.42 -15.38
CA GLN A 642 -24.54 13.22 -16.47
C GLN A 642 -26.07 13.12 -16.56
N LEU A 643 -26.62 11.92 -16.42
CA LEU A 643 -28.07 11.71 -16.41
C LEU A 643 -28.76 12.38 -15.21
N GLY A 644 -28.08 12.49 -14.07
CA GLY A 644 -28.57 13.17 -12.86
C GLY A 644 -28.53 14.70 -12.92
N LEU A 645 -27.70 15.29 -13.79
CA LEU A 645 -27.47 16.74 -13.86
C LEU A 645 -28.75 17.58 -13.99
N PRO A 646 -29.74 17.27 -14.86
CA PRO A 646 -30.94 18.09 -14.98
C PRO A 646 -31.67 18.27 -13.64
N TYR A 647 -31.79 17.18 -12.86
CA TYR A 647 -32.45 17.17 -11.55
C TYR A 647 -31.62 17.91 -10.49
N LEU A 648 -30.29 17.71 -10.50
CA LEU A 648 -29.38 18.38 -9.58
C LEU A 648 -29.34 19.88 -9.80
N ARG A 649 -29.30 20.33 -11.06
CA ARG A 649 -29.35 21.75 -11.45
C ARG A 649 -30.63 22.42 -10.96
N ALA A 650 -31.78 21.78 -11.20
CA ALA A 650 -33.07 22.30 -10.73
C ALA A 650 -33.13 22.38 -9.20
N THR A 651 -32.61 21.36 -8.50
CA THR A 651 -32.52 21.34 -7.03
C THR A 651 -31.60 22.45 -6.50
N SER A 652 -30.42 22.63 -7.09
CA SER A 652 -29.46 23.67 -6.71
C SER A 652 -30.01 25.07 -6.93
N LYS A 653 -30.63 25.34 -8.09
CA LYS A 653 -31.24 26.64 -8.40
C LYS A 653 -32.37 26.99 -7.43
N LEU A 654 -33.21 26.01 -7.10
CA LEU A 654 -34.27 26.19 -6.10
C LEU A 654 -33.68 26.53 -4.72
N ARG A 655 -32.65 25.80 -4.26
CA ARG A 655 -31.95 26.09 -3.00
C ARG A 655 -31.32 27.49 -3.00
N ASP A 656 -30.61 27.85 -4.06
CA ASP A 656 -29.92 29.13 -4.15
C ASP A 656 -30.92 30.29 -4.11
N GLU A 657 -32.05 30.16 -4.81
CA GLU A 657 -33.14 31.14 -4.77
C GLU A 657 -33.82 31.20 -3.39
N LEU A 658 -34.04 30.06 -2.74
CA LEU A 658 -34.53 29.99 -1.36
C LEU A 658 -33.59 30.77 -0.42
N ARG A 659 -32.28 30.58 -0.52
CA ARG A 659 -31.30 31.34 0.28
C ARG A 659 -31.29 32.83 -0.06
N ARG A 660 -31.51 33.20 -1.32
CA ARG A 660 -31.53 34.60 -1.77
C ARG A 660 -32.65 35.40 -1.12
N ILE A 661 -33.80 34.78 -0.85
CA ILE A 661 -34.96 35.46 -0.23
C ILE A 661 -34.91 35.50 1.31
N VAL A 662 -33.98 34.76 1.95
CA VAL A 662 -33.80 34.70 3.42
C VAL A 662 -33.71 36.09 4.07
N PRO A 663 -32.94 37.07 3.54
CA PRO A 663 -32.84 38.40 4.16
C PRO A 663 -34.17 39.16 4.19
N SER A 664 -35.07 38.87 3.25
CA SER A 664 -36.39 39.51 3.11
C SER A 664 -37.55 38.70 3.71
N ALA A 665 -37.29 37.52 4.27
CA ALA A 665 -38.30 36.62 4.80
C ALA A 665 -38.70 36.95 6.25
N ALA A 666 -39.95 36.63 6.63
CA ALA A 666 -40.40 36.70 8.02
C ALA A 666 -39.60 35.75 8.93
N PRO A 667 -39.45 36.01 10.24
CA PRO A 667 -38.58 35.24 11.13
C PRO A 667 -38.85 33.72 11.15
N GLU A 668 -40.11 33.31 11.17
CA GLU A 668 -40.52 31.89 11.18
C GLU A 668 -40.25 31.20 9.84
N LEU A 669 -40.44 31.95 8.75
CA LEU A 669 -40.14 31.51 7.39
C LEU A 669 -38.63 31.40 7.16
N LYS A 670 -37.84 32.30 7.76
CA LYS A 670 -36.38 32.32 7.70
C LYS A 670 -35.76 31.04 8.25
N ALA A 671 -36.24 30.57 9.41
CA ALA A 671 -35.78 29.32 10.00
C ALA A 671 -36.08 28.12 9.08
N SER A 672 -37.33 28.02 8.62
CA SER A 672 -37.78 26.94 7.73
C SER A 672 -36.98 26.88 6.40
N ILE A 673 -36.68 28.04 5.81
CA ILE A 673 -35.88 28.12 4.59
C ILE A 673 -34.42 27.69 4.83
N LEU A 674 -33.82 28.12 5.94
CA LEU A 674 -32.44 27.76 6.29
C LEU A 674 -32.33 26.26 6.58
N ASP A 675 -33.26 25.71 7.36
CA ASP A 675 -33.31 24.28 7.68
C ASP A 675 -33.44 23.43 6.42
N LEU A 676 -34.33 23.81 5.49
CA LEU A 676 -34.45 23.13 4.20
C LEU A 676 -33.16 23.26 3.36
N SER A 677 -32.58 24.46 3.30
CA SER A 677 -31.35 24.71 2.52
C SER A 677 -30.15 23.93 3.04
N ASP A 678 -30.03 23.79 4.36
CA ASP A 678 -29.00 23.00 5.02
C ASP A 678 -29.26 21.51 4.85
N ARG A 679 -30.53 21.04 4.97
CA ARG A 679 -30.87 19.64 4.69
C ARG A 679 -30.52 19.23 3.26
N ILE A 680 -30.83 20.08 2.28
CA ILE A 680 -30.50 19.84 0.86
C ILE A 680 -28.98 19.64 0.69
N ARG A 681 -28.17 20.54 1.25
CA ARG A 681 -26.70 20.51 1.09
C ARG A 681 -26.07 19.36 1.88
N ASP A 682 -26.39 19.27 3.17
CA ASP A 682 -25.65 18.47 4.15
C ASP A 682 -26.16 17.02 4.26
N PHE A 683 -27.35 16.74 3.74
CA PHE A 683 -27.98 15.42 3.78
C PHE A 683 -28.49 14.95 2.43
N ASP A 684 -29.48 15.63 1.83
CA ASP A 684 -30.19 15.10 0.66
C ASP A 684 -29.22 14.84 -0.51
N LEU A 685 -28.41 15.84 -0.87
CA LEU A 685 -27.39 15.72 -1.92
C LEU A 685 -26.16 14.94 -1.46
N THR A 686 -25.70 15.16 -0.23
CA THR A 686 -24.53 14.48 0.35
C THR A 686 -24.70 12.96 0.36
N ASN A 687 -25.89 12.45 0.72
CA ASN A 687 -26.18 11.02 0.82
C ASN A 687 -26.21 10.33 -0.55
N ILE A 688 -26.35 11.07 -1.65
CA ILE A 688 -26.32 10.55 -3.02
C ILE A 688 -25.01 10.92 -3.76
N GLY A 689 -23.98 11.38 -3.03
CA GLY A 689 -22.67 11.66 -3.60
C GLY A 689 -22.56 12.99 -4.34
N VAL A 690 -23.33 13.99 -3.91
CA VAL A 690 -23.32 15.33 -4.51
C VAL A 690 -23.02 16.37 -3.44
N TYR A 691 -21.98 17.18 -3.68
CA TYR A 691 -21.58 18.31 -2.85
C TYR A 691 -21.88 19.63 -3.60
N LEU A 692 -22.47 20.59 -2.89
CA LEU A 692 -22.65 21.95 -3.38
C LEU A 692 -21.61 22.88 -2.77
N ASP A 693 -20.79 23.48 -3.64
CA ASP A 693 -19.80 24.48 -3.26
C ASP A 693 -20.37 25.88 -3.46
N ASP A 694 -20.68 26.56 -2.34
CA ASP A 694 -21.30 27.88 -2.32
C ASP A 694 -20.28 28.94 -2.78
N ARG A 695 -20.63 29.73 -3.80
CA ARG A 695 -19.75 30.80 -4.33
C ARG A 695 -20.12 32.20 -3.79
N PRO A 696 -19.14 33.13 -3.70
CA PRO A 696 -19.41 34.52 -3.35
C PRO A 696 -20.33 35.26 -4.34
N ASP A 697 -20.83 36.42 -3.93
CA ASP A 697 -21.50 37.41 -4.80
C ASP A 697 -22.74 36.92 -5.56
N GLY A 698 -23.47 35.96 -5.01
CA GLY A 698 -24.73 35.47 -5.59
C GLY A 698 -24.56 34.62 -6.85
N GLN A 699 -23.35 34.11 -7.09
CA GLN A 699 -23.12 33.12 -8.14
C GLN A 699 -23.80 31.78 -7.81
N PRO A 700 -24.25 31.01 -8.82
CA PRO A 700 -24.81 29.69 -8.60
C PRO A 700 -23.83 28.77 -7.87
N SER A 701 -24.33 27.89 -7.01
CA SER A 701 -23.51 26.87 -6.36
C SER A 701 -22.90 25.91 -7.41
N LEU A 702 -21.63 25.53 -7.23
CA LEU A 702 -20.99 24.53 -8.09
C LEU A 702 -21.38 23.12 -7.65
N ILE A 703 -21.88 22.31 -8.58
CA ILE A 703 -22.25 20.92 -8.34
C ILE A 703 -20.99 20.05 -8.50
N LYS A 704 -20.63 19.32 -7.45
CA LYS A 704 -19.47 18.42 -7.43
C LYS A 704 -19.93 16.99 -7.12
N PHE A 705 -19.53 16.04 -7.96
CA PHE A 705 -19.71 14.62 -7.69
C PHE A 705 -18.53 14.10 -6.87
N ILE A 706 -18.83 13.56 -5.69
CA ILE A 706 -17.87 12.99 -4.74
C ILE A 706 -18.53 11.74 -4.17
N PRO A 707 -17.84 10.58 -4.04
CA PRO A 707 -18.46 9.37 -3.52
C PRO A 707 -19.22 9.62 -2.20
N ALA A 708 -20.47 9.16 -2.10
CA ALA A 708 -21.33 9.40 -0.94
C ALA A 708 -20.67 8.97 0.38
N VAL A 709 -19.92 7.86 0.35
CA VAL A 709 -19.18 7.35 1.51
C VAL A 709 -18.15 8.36 2.02
N GLU A 710 -17.44 9.05 1.12
CA GLU A 710 -16.46 10.09 1.50
C GLU A 710 -17.14 11.31 2.09
N LEU A 711 -18.24 11.79 1.48
CA LEU A 711 -18.98 12.94 2.00
C LEU A 711 -19.62 12.64 3.37
N ILE A 712 -20.17 11.44 3.55
CA ILE A 712 -20.75 10.99 4.82
C ILE A 712 -19.65 10.90 5.88
N ALA A 713 -18.51 10.29 5.57
CA ALA A 713 -17.39 10.19 6.50
C ALA A 713 -16.86 11.58 6.93
N ALA A 714 -16.71 12.51 5.98
CA ALA A 714 -16.29 13.87 6.27
C ALA A 714 -17.30 14.63 7.15
N ARG A 715 -18.59 14.45 6.91
CA ARG A 715 -19.68 15.00 7.74
C ARG A 715 -19.61 14.45 9.16
N ASP A 716 -19.47 13.14 9.30
CA ASP A 716 -19.45 12.45 10.60
C ASP A 716 -18.19 12.82 11.40
N GLU A 717 -17.04 12.97 10.73
CA GLU A 717 -15.79 13.45 11.34
C GLU A 717 -15.93 14.90 11.84
N LYS A 718 -16.53 15.78 11.04
CA LYS A 718 -16.79 17.16 11.44
C LYS A 718 -17.73 17.21 12.65
N ALA A 719 -18.80 16.42 12.65
CA ALA A 719 -19.72 16.31 13.77
C ALA A 719 -19.02 15.80 15.04
N ALA A 720 -18.11 14.82 14.91
CA ALA A 720 -17.30 14.33 16.02
C ALA A 720 -16.37 15.41 16.59
N LYS A 721 -15.68 16.17 15.72
CA LYS A 721 -14.82 17.30 16.11
C LYS A 721 -15.60 18.42 16.80
N ASP A 722 -16.77 18.77 16.29
CA ASP A 722 -17.63 19.79 16.88
C ASP A 722 -18.17 19.33 18.25
N ALA A 723 -18.54 18.06 18.38
CA ALA A 723 -18.95 17.46 19.66
C ALA A 723 -17.79 17.44 20.68
N GLU A 724 -16.57 17.11 20.24
CA GLU A 724 -15.38 17.16 21.08
C GLU A 724 -15.07 18.59 21.53
N LYS A 725 -15.12 19.56 20.62
CA LYS A 725 -14.93 20.98 20.94
C LYS A 725 -15.98 21.50 21.91
N ALA A 726 -17.24 21.08 21.75
CA ALA A 726 -18.32 21.41 22.66
C ALA A 726 -18.09 20.82 24.06
N ARG A 727 -17.70 19.54 24.14
CA ARG A 727 -17.30 18.90 25.39
C ARG A 727 -16.12 19.60 26.06
N ALA A 728 -15.06 19.91 25.31
CA ALA A 728 -13.88 20.61 25.83
C ALA A 728 -14.22 22.02 26.34
N LYS A 729 -15.13 22.73 25.65
CA LYS A 729 -15.62 24.04 26.09
C LYS A 729 -16.40 23.94 27.40
N GLU A 730 -17.23 22.91 27.55
CA GLU A 730 -18.01 22.67 28.76
C GLU A 730 -17.14 22.21 29.94
N GLU A 731 -16.20 21.30 29.71
CA GLU A 731 -15.20 20.88 30.71
C GLU A 731 -14.37 22.09 31.19
N ALA A 732 -13.95 22.97 30.26
CA ALA A 732 -13.24 24.20 30.60
C ALA A 732 -14.10 25.19 31.40
N ARG A 733 -15.42 25.28 31.12
CA ARG A 733 -16.36 26.09 31.90
C ARG A 733 -16.46 25.58 33.34
N LEU A 734 -16.72 24.27 33.51
CA LEU A 734 -16.82 23.63 34.82
C LEU A 734 -15.52 23.73 35.63
N ALA A 735 -14.36 23.60 34.98
CA ALA A 735 -13.06 23.77 35.63
C ALA A 735 -12.85 25.20 36.14
N ARG A 736 -13.23 26.22 35.34
CA ARG A 736 -13.17 27.63 35.76
C ARG A 736 -14.08 27.93 36.94
N GLU A 737 -15.31 27.42 36.91
CA GLU A 737 -16.29 27.57 38.00
C GLU A 737 -15.77 26.92 39.30
N LYS A 738 -15.15 25.74 39.20
CA LYS A 738 -14.54 25.07 40.37
C LYS A 738 -13.38 25.87 40.97
N VAL A 739 -12.45 26.36 40.14
CA VAL A 739 -11.33 27.20 40.59
C VAL A 739 -11.83 28.50 41.21
N GLU A 740 -12.85 29.13 40.63
CA GLU A 740 -13.45 30.33 41.17
C GLU A 740 -14.16 30.06 42.51
N ALA A 741 -14.90 28.95 42.64
CA ALA A 741 -15.52 28.55 43.89
C ALA A 741 -14.47 28.29 44.99
N GLU A 742 -13.39 27.55 44.70
CA GLU A 742 -12.28 27.33 45.65
C GLU A 742 -11.58 28.63 46.04
N LYS A 743 -11.41 29.58 45.10
CA LYS A 743 -10.88 30.92 45.40
C LYS A 743 -11.77 31.62 46.43
N TRP A 744 -13.08 31.63 46.22
CA TRP A 744 -14.00 32.32 47.12
C TRP A 744 -14.16 31.63 48.48
N GLU A 745 -14.16 30.29 48.55
CA GLU A 745 -14.14 29.57 49.82
C GLU A 745 -12.91 29.92 50.67
N LYS A 746 -11.71 29.93 50.08
CA LYS A 746 -10.48 30.35 50.78
C LYS A 746 -10.53 31.81 51.20
N ALA A 747 -11.14 32.66 50.37
CA ALA A 747 -11.28 34.09 50.66
C ALA A 747 -12.29 34.42 51.77
N LYS A 748 -13.15 33.48 52.20
CA LYS A 748 -14.06 33.70 53.35
C LYS A 748 -13.32 33.91 54.68
N ILE A 749 -12.14 33.30 54.82
CA ILE A 749 -11.38 33.33 56.07
C ILE A 749 -10.84 34.75 56.28
N ALA A 750 -11.21 35.38 57.38
CA ALA A 750 -10.68 36.69 57.74
C ALA A 750 -9.15 36.61 57.95
N PRO A 751 -8.36 37.63 57.56
CA PRO A 751 -6.91 37.61 57.70
C PRO A 751 -6.42 37.33 59.13
N GLN A 752 -7.21 37.71 60.13
CA GLN A 752 -6.93 37.49 61.55
C GLN A 752 -7.03 36.01 61.97
N GLU A 753 -7.72 35.18 61.18
CA GLU A 753 -8.04 33.79 61.52
C GLU A 753 -7.14 32.77 60.78
N ILE A 754 -6.44 33.19 59.73
CA ILE A 754 -5.69 32.28 58.83
C ILE A 754 -4.62 31.44 59.54
N PHE A 755 -4.05 31.93 60.65
CA PHE A 755 -2.99 31.23 61.39
C PHE A 755 -3.43 30.69 62.76
N LYS A 756 -4.65 30.98 63.21
CA LYS A 756 -5.10 30.59 64.56
C LYS A 756 -5.36 29.09 64.71
N GLY A 757 -5.61 28.39 63.60
CA GLY A 757 -5.77 26.93 63.56
C GLY A 757 -4.48 26.14 63.32
N ASP A 758 -3.32 26.81 63.21
CA ASP A 758 -2.04 26.15 62.92
C ASP A 758 -1.33 25.74 64.22
N GLU A 759 -1.22 24.43 64.46
CA GLU A 759 -0.65 23.85 65.69
C GLU A 759 0.80 24.21 65.97
N ARG A 760 1.49 24.83 65.00
CA ARG A 760 2.89 25.27 65.16
C ARG A 760 3.03 26.53 66.01
N TYR A 761 1.95 27.27 66.24
CA TYR A 761 1.98 28.56 66.94
C TYR A 761 1.16 28.52 68.22
N SER A 762 1.58 29.32 69.20
CA SER A 762 0.95 29.38 70.53
C SER A 762 0.41 30.76 70.91
N GLU A 763 0.92 31.83 70.28
CA GLU A 763 0.49 33.21 70.50
C GLU A 763 0.44 33.99 69.17
N TRP A 764 -0.46 34.97 69.09
CA TRP A 764 -0.68 35.83 67.92
C TRP A 764 -0.85 37.30 68.35
N ASP A 765 -0.52 38.23 67.46
CA ASP A 765 -0.77 39.66 67.65
C ASP A 765 -2.21 40.08 67.31
N TYR A 766 -2.50 41.39 67.41
CA TYR A 766 -3.82 41.95 67.12
C TYR A 766 -4.25 41.82 65.64
N GLU A 767 -3.30 41.65 64.71
CA GLU A 767 -3.57 41.39 63.29
C GLU A 767 -3.77 39.88 63.02
N GLY A 768 -3.60 39.02 64.02
CA GLY A 768 -3.66 37.56 63.91
C GLY A 768 -2.36 36.92 63.40
N MET A 769 -1.23 37.63 63.45
CA MET A 769 0.08 37.12 63.05
C MET A 769 0.74 36.34 64.20
N PRO A 770 1.29 35.14 63.96
CA PRO A 770 1.97 34.37 64.99
C PRO A 770 3.19 35.09 65.58
N THR A 771 3.27 35.16 66.91
CA THR A 771 4.40 35.74 67.64
C THR A 771 5.28 34.68 68.29
N LYS A 772 4.71 33.54 68.71
CA LYS A 772 5.44 32.42 69.32
C LYS A 772 5.15 31.06 68.67
N LEU A 773 6.16 30.20 68.65
CA LEU A 773 6.07 28.79 68.30
C LEU A 773 5.45 27.98 69.45
N LYS A 774 5.05 26.74 69.16
CA LYS A 774 4.45 25.81 70.14
C LYS A 774 5.34 25.56 71.36
N ASP A 775 6.65 25.64 71.20
CA ASP A 775 7.65 25.47 72.27
C ASP A 775 7.89 26.75 73.11
N GLY A 776 7.16 27.83 72.81
CA GLY A 776 7.25 29.12 73.50
C GLY A 776 8.36 30.06 72.99
N SER A 777 9.15 29.64 72.00
CA SER A 777 10.17 30.49 71.36
C SER A 777 9.57 31.49 70.37
N GLU A 778 10.26 32.61 70.12
CA GLU A 778 9.81 33.62 69.16
C GLU A 778 9.88 33.10 67.71
N VAL A 779 8.88 33.45 66.89
CA VAL A 779 8.88 33.05 65.47
C VAL A 779 10.06 33.74 64.74
N PRO A 780 10.94 32.98 64.05
CA PRO A 780 12.10 33.56 63.37
C PRO A 780 11.73 34.63 62.34
N LYS A 781 12.51 35.71 62.25
CA LYS A 781 12.25 36.85 61.31
C LYS A 781 12.05 36.42 59.85
N ALA A 782 12.80 35.41 59.39
CA ALA A 782 12.64 34.88 58.03
C ALA A 782 11.28 34.18 57.82
N GLN A 783 10.76 33.52 58.85
CA GLN A 783 9.44 32.88 58.85
C GLN A 783 8.32 33.92 58.97
N LEU A 784 8.48 34.92 59.84
CA LEU A 784 7.56 36.07 59.94
C LEU A 784 7.37 36.78 58.59
N LYS A 785 8.44 36.99 57.82
CA LYS A 785 8.34 37.59 56.47
C LYS A 785 7.51 36.74 55.50
N LYS A 786 7.61 35.41 55.59
CA LYS A 786 6.79 34.49 54.78
C LYS A 786 5.33 34.51 55.22
N LEU A 787 5.08 34.47 56.54
CA LEU A 787 3.73 34.57 57.10
C LEU A 787 3.07 35.91 56.76
N LYS A 788 3.81 37.03 56.81
CA LYS A 788 3.25 38.34 56.47
C LYS A 788 2.86 38.42 55.00
N LYS A 789 3.65 37.83 54.09
CA LYS A 789 3.31 37.74 52.67
C LYS A 789 2.03 36.91 52.45
N GLU A 790 1.84 35.83 53.20
CA GLU A 790 0.63 35.01 53.16
C GLU A 790 -0.58 35.77 53.71
N TRP A 791 -0.40 36.48 54.82
CA TRP A 791 -1.42 37.34 55.41
C TRP A 791 -1.84 38.49 54.49
N ASP A 792 -0.88 39.18 53.85
CA ASP A 792 -1.16 40.26 52.90
C ASP A 792 -1.93 39.73 51.67
N ARG A 793 -1.60 38.52 51.21
CA ARG A 793 -2.35 37.83 50.16
C ARG A 793 -3.78 37.55 50.63
N GLN A 794 -3.95 37.02 51.84
CA GLN A 794 -5.27 36.73 52.40
C GLN A 794 -6.10 38.01 52.57
N LYS A 795 -5.50 39.08 53.09
CA LYS A 795 -6.15 40.40 53.23
C LYS A 795 -6.66 40.93 51.89
N LYS A 796 -5.87 40.77 50.83
CA LYS A 796 -6.29 41.16 49.47
C LYS A 796 -7.48 40.33 48.98
N VAL A 797 -7.39 39.00 49.02
CA VAL A 797 -8.47 38.13 48.49
C VAL A 797 -9.74 38.18 49.34
N HIS A 798 -9.62 38.32 50.66
CA HIS A 798 -10.76 38.54 51.55
C HIS A 798 -11.42 39.90 51.30
N GLY A 799 -10.64 40.97 51.06
CA GLY A 799 -11.17 42.26 50.64
C GLY A 799 -11.93 42.20 49.31
N GLU A 800 -11.43 41.44 48.34
CA GLU A 800 -12.15 41.15 47.08
C GLU A 800 -13.47 40.39 47.35
N TYR A 801 -13.46 39.42 48.26
CA TYR A 801 -14.65 38.64 48.65
C TYR A 801 -15.73 39.51 49.30
N ILE A 802 -15.35 40.34 50.27
CA ILE A 802 -16.27 41.27 50.93
C ILE A 802 -16.85 42.27 49.92
N THR A 803 -16.05 42.75 48.96
CA THR A 803 -16.55 43.64 47.90
C THR A 803 -17.56 42.94 46.99
N LYS A 804 -17.36 41.66 46.66
CA LYS A 804 -18.20 40.90 45.73
C LYS A 804 -19.47 40.32 46.38
N PHE A 805 -19.41 39.90 47.64
CA PHE A 805 -20.48 39.17 48.34
C PHE A 805 -20.94 39.82 49.65
N GLY A 806 -20.18 40.77 50.20
CA GLY A 806 -20.44 41.42 51.49
C GLY A 806 -21.31 42.68 51.42
N GLY A 807 -22.06 42.86 50.33
CA GLY A 807 -23.05 43.92 50.23
C GLY A 807 -24.30 43.59 51.04
N LEU A 808 -24.39 44.17 52.24
CA LEU A 808 -25.63 44.76 52.76
C LEU A 808 -25.33 46.23 53.09
#